data_AF-A0A662RB59-F1
#
_entry.id   AF-A0A662RB59-F1
#
_cell.length_a   1.000
_cell.length_b   1.000
_cell.length_c   1.000
_cell.angle_alpha   90.00
_cell.angle_beta   90.00
_cell.angle_gamma   90.00
#
_symmetry.space_group_name_H-M   'P 1'
#
loop_
_entity.id
_entity.type
_entity.pdbx_description
1 polymer ?
#
loop_
_entity_poly.entity_id
_entity_poly.type
_entity_poly.pdbx_seq_one_letter_code
_entity_poly.pdbx_strand_id
1 'polypeptide(L)'
;KSGKSVTVETDITLDKEGEWVLWASYCIKGKKETICGPEEWDACKIKVEAKPICPEGCECLTEAQAKELGYVYCGGEKIICGYDQYQKPMYCYEKPVVTPTTPTPTATLSPTPEITPTPTPKRPDLIIEEIKCDYENSRIGYVIKNVDCATAPYGHATTLYVDGKEISHDLVGVDLKQGATRESWFKEYKWPECKTAKVKVCADNYDQVKESNEQNNCRERVCECIVDVTAPRIISGPAISQITQTSALICWETDEASSSLIRYDNRAGKYEMVARDAKLVKKHCLTLPKLEPGTTYHFVVESKDSSGNKVSTRDLSFETLSPPDKVKPSVSLRLPDKLSGRVPITADAQDNIGVDRVVFFLDGKPMYTDYAPPFEWDLDTRGLDDGSHSITTQAFDAAGNAVKVTQDVTVQNRFPAELSPVHVRIINPENMEELYANRSIPMQIEVTHDYEYSIGYIECIVEENDEEYRVWEKHYACRVGYPRVVCEGETPLTETFLIRRSFGLGLHEIRVIAYDGLGNSGSSSIIVNLTEPPPLPPPPQPAPSVTPSLNVLRRDNYFLVTLTIDNTGRGGLINLRDIEIIINNTGFQSTGDISVTRRCGISEFRSHGDVSYLQDQKISQIRVKEVSLDWDEQIEIEYTLVPILFREFDEYTIASNIAVSYWYDGKRYSQQFADLAWSSSTEVDNAFRSADYLIITTPAHLFRHNSNHDDVNRLLCLMAELAKEKCGVLGYVWEYHDAEGIKSLIQEGGEWSNRLCPGWTDDGYLLIVGETEIIRSWTRRSKQHYGPDHVHNTDYPYASTKGKELFPELCIGRIIGDDAAKLMNPIEASLQVRHNQAEFYRNNHPRANAYALAGGGKHKRIHWRGIKKISKELDDEFDVFKDRCYKGALPMDNFLEYSVNTDVIVYFGHGYDDGVGWSWGRDPDLTIGTIDSYNVDFGNTKPFVFALACNAGDYAGVTGIAEKFFEKGAAVYIGSTEVSFELKNKKCGKKFFEKWCGNPSKSIGKAWKETRRWAAGKGRWKQYWSQEYQLYGDPKYGRR
;
A
#
# COMPACT_ATOMS: atom_id res chain seq x y z
N LYS A 1 -8.15 17.73 1.56
CA LYS A 1 -8.19 16.92 0.31
C LYS A 1 -6.82 16.74 -0.38
N SER A 2 -5.80 17.58 -0.16
CA SER A 2 -4.51 17.51 -0.87
C SER A 2 -3.33 16.88 -0.10
N GLY A 3 -3.57 16.29 1.07
CA GLY A 3 -2.52 15.73 1.95
C GLY A 3 -1.61 16.76 2.65
N LYS A 4 -1.62 18.03 2.24
CA LYS A 4 -0.84 19.10 2.88
C LYS A 4 -1.52 19.61 4.15
N SER A 5 -0.73 19.80 5.20
CA SER A 5 -1.08 20.63 6.35
C SER A 5 -1.18 22.10 5.93
N VAL A 6 -2.15 22.83 6.50
CA VAL A 6 -2.39 24.25 6.19
C VAL A 6 -2.77 24.98 7.48
N THR A 7 -2.12 26.10 7.76
CA THR A 7 -2.50 26.98 8.87
C THR A 7 -3.77 27.75 8.49
N VAL A 8 -4.81 27.60 9.32
CA VAL A 8 -6.07 28.34 9.19
C VAL A 8 -6.04 29.49 10.18
N GLU A 9 -6.24 30.71 9.71
CA GLU A 9 -6.48 31.87 10.56
C GLU A 9 -7.99 32.08 10.71
N THR A 10 -8.46 31.99 11.95
CA THR A 10 -9.85 32.26 12.33
C THR A 10 -9.97 33.64 12.95
N ASP A 11 -10.87 34.46 12.42
CA ASP A 11 -11.18 35.81 12.93
C ASP A 11 -12.68 35.90 13.29
N ILE A 12 -13.09 36.86 14.12
CA ILE A 12 -14.48 36.96 14.61
C ILE A 12 -14.97 38.41 14.47
N THR A 13 -16.04 38.63 13.71
CA THR A 13 -16.67 39.95 13.56
C THR A 13 -18.18 39.87 13.67
N LEU A 14 -18.82 41.02 13.88
CA LEU A 14 -20.26 41.16 13.70
C LEU A 14 -20.61 41.23 12.20
N ASP A 15 -21.80 40.77 11.82
CA ASP A 15 -22.38 40.95 10.49
C ASP A 15 -23.22 42.25 10.38
N LYS A 16 -24.07 42.36 9.35
CA LYS A 16 -24.87 43.58 9.08
C LYS A 16 -26.13 43.65 9.93
N GLU A 17 -26.58 42.51 10.45
CA GLU A 17 -27.75 42.32 11.27
C GLU A 17 -27.40 42.42 12.77
N GLY A 18 -26.12 42.24 13.12
CA GLY A 18 -25.57 42.39 14.47
C GLY A 18 -25.23 41.07 15.17
N GLU A 19 -25.12 39.97 14.42
CA GLU A 19 -24.79 38.64 14.94
C GLU A 19 -23.28 38.35 14.79
N TRP A 20 -22.71 37.55 15.70
CA TRP A 20 -21.28 37.22 15.69
C TRP A 20 -20.96 36.07 14.72
N VAL A 21 -20.08 36.32 13.76
CA VAL A 21 -19.66 35.39 12.71
C VAL A 21 -18.19 35.00 12.87
N LEU A 22 -17.91 33.69 12.82
CA LEU A 22 -16.57 33.12 12.81
C LEU A 22 -16.07 32.97 11.36
N TRP A 23 -15.09 33.79 10.99
CA TRP A 23 -14.45 33.77 9.67
C TRP A 23 -13.24 32.84 9.67
N ALA A 24 -13.42 31.62 9.17
CA ALA A 24 -12.30 30.73 8.88
C ALA A 24 -11.69 31.07 7.52
N SER A 25 -10.38 31.36 7.51
CA SER A 25 -9.63 31.69 6.29
C SER A 25 -8.30 30.92 6.25
N TYR A 26 -7.89 30.50 5.06
CA TYR A 26 -6.64 29.74 4.86
C TYR A 26 -5.87 30.32 3.67
N CYS A 27 -4.55 30.16 3.68
CA CYS A 27 -3.67 30.85 2.73
C CYS A 27 -2.99 29.86 1.79
N ILE A 28 -3.30 29.94 0.48
CA ILE A 28 -2.62 29.18 -0.57
C ILE A 28 -2.16 30.17 -1.66
N LYS A 29 -0.91 30.00 -2.13
CA LYS A 29 -0.23 30.91 -3.08
C LYS A 29 -0.28 32.41 -2.68
N GLY A 30 -0.36 32.72 -1.38
CA GLY A 30 -0.33 34.09 -0.87
C GLY A 30 -1.63 34.90 -1.01
N LYS A 31 -2.72 34.31 -1.53
CA LYS A 31 -4.08 34.85 -1.36
C LYS A 31 -4.69 34.21 -0.10
N LYS A 32 -5.27 35.04 0.77
CA LYS A 32 -6.05 34.59 1.94
C LYS A 32 -7.46 34.27 1.45
N GLU A 33 -7.81 33.00 1.35
CA GLU A 33 -9.16 32.57 0.94
C GLU A 33 -10.02 32.33 2.18
N THR A 34 -11.11 33.10 2.28
CA THR A 34 -12.23 32.78 3.17
C THR A 34 -12.90 31.52 2.66
N ILE A 35 -13.25 30.58 3.55
CA ILE A 35 -13.74 29.24 3.16
C ILE A 35 -15.07 29.28 2.36
N CYS A 36 -15.81 30.40 2.38
CA CYS A 36 -17.10 30.53 1.70
C CYS A 36 -17.22 31.86 0.91
N GLY A 37 -17.80 31.78 -0.29
CA GLY A 37 -17.95 32.90 -1.23
C GLY A 37 -19.32 33.61 -1.17
N PRO A 38 -19.50 34.71 -1.94
CA PRO A 38 -20.67 35.60 -1.81
C PRO A 38 -22.04 35.00 -2.16
N GLU A 39 -22.11 33.85 -2.81
CA GLU A 39 -23.37 33.25 -3.29
C GLU A 39 -23.86 32.07 -2.41
N GLU A 40 -23.10 31.68 -1.38
CA GLU A 40 -23.43 30.60 -0.43
C GLU A 40 -23.78 31.11 0.98
N TRP A 41 -24.30 32.35 1.09
CA TRP A 41 -24.49 33.09 2.35
C TRP A 41 -25.37 32.43 3.43
N ASP A 42 -26.16 31.41 3.10
CA ASP A 42 -26.90 30.62 4.10
C ASP A 42 -26.26 29.27 4.44
N ALA A 43 -25.37 28.73 3.59
CA ALA A 43 -24.81 27.39 3.76
C ALA A 43 -23.68 27.32 4.81
N CYS A 44 -22.91 28.40 4.97
CA CYS A 44 -21.77 28.46 5.89
C CYS A 44 -22.10 29.00 7.29
N LYS A 45 -23.38 29.04 7.67
CA LYS A 45 -23.82 29.44 9.01
C LYS A 45 -23.57 28.33 10.04
N ILE A 46 -22.29 28.12 10.38
CA ILE A 46 -21.94 27.56 11.68
C ILE A 46 -22.37 28.59 12.72
N LYS A 47 -23.59 28.43 13.26
CA LYS A 47 -23.96 29.10 14.51
C LYS A 47 -23.05 28.56 15.61
N VAL A 48 -21.96 29.27 15.86
CA VAL A 48 -21.25 29.18 17.12
C VAL A 48 -22.24 29.73 18.15
N GLU A 49 -22.77 28.86 19.03
CA GLU A 49 -23.38 29.32 20.27
C GLU A 49 -22.26 29.91 21.13
N ALA A 50 -21.95 31.17 20.87
CA ALA A 50 -21.01 31.93 21.66
C ALA A 50 -21.51 31.92 23.10
N LYS A 51 -20.71 31.36 24.02
CA LYS A 51 -20.95 31.52 25.47
C LYS A 51 -21.09 33.02 25.74
N PRO A 52 -22.27 33.52 26.15
CA PRO A 52 -22.50 34.96 26.14
C PRO A 52 -21.54 35.68 27.07
N ILE A 53 -20.59 36.42 26.48
CA ILE A 53 -19.80 37.38 27.23
C ILE A 53 -20.77 38.48 27.66
N CYS A 54 -20.73 38.88 28.93
CA CYS A 54 -21.72 39.83 29.43
C CYS A 54 -21.63 41.18 28.70
N PRO A 55 -22.79 41.82 28.42
CA PRO A 55 -22.81 43.15 27.82
C PRO A 55 -21.95 44.17 28.58
N GLU A 56 -21.43 45.16 27.86
CA GLU A 56 -20.47 46.11 28.41
C GLU A 56 -21.08 46.90 29.60
N GLY A 57 -20.44 46.79 30.77
CA GLY A 57 -20.95 47.31 32.05
C GLY A 57 -21.53 46.23 32.99
N CYS A 58 -21.71 44.99 32.52
CA CYS A 58 -22.24 43.87 33.30
C CYS A 58 -21.16 42.84 33.68
N GLU A 59 -21.31 42.21 34.84
CA GLU A 59 -20.37 41.23 35.39
C GLU A 59 -20.96 39.81 35.40
N CYS A 60 -20.15 38.80 35.06
CA CYS A 60 -20.55 37.39 35.05
C CYS A 60 -20.40 36.77 36.45
N LEU A 61 -21.52 36.44 37.11
CA LEU A 61 -21.56 36.04 38.51
C LEU A 61 -22.48 34.82 38.73
N THR A 62 -22.26 34.08 39.82
CA THR A 62 -23.29 33.16 40.31
C THR A 62 -24.47 33.93 40.90
N GLU A 63 -25.67 33.34 40.84
CA GLU A 63 -26.90 33.91 41.40
C GLU A 63 -26.83 34.12 42.94
N ALA A 64 -25.86 33.51 43.62
CA ALA A 64 -25.52 33.80 45.01
C ALA A 64 -24.68 35.08 45.16
N GLN A 65 -23.58 35.21 44.40
CA GLN A 65 -22.70 36.39 44.44
C GLN A 65 -23.43 37.68 44.03
N ALA A 66 -24.23 37.63 42.96
CA ALA A 66 -25.00 38.80 42.51
C ALA A 66 -26.01 39.28 43.57
N LYS A 67 -26.61 38.33 44.31
CA LYS A 67 -27.54 38.63 45.41
C LYS A 67 -26.84 39.23 46.63
N GLU A 68 -25.61 38.82 46.91
CA GLU A 68 -24.77 39.39 47.98
C GLU A 68 -24.27 40.80 47.64
N LEU A 69 -23.94 41.04 46.37
CA LEU A 69 -23.50 42.35 45.85
C LEU A 69 -24.67 43.31 45.53
N GLY A 70 -25.91 42.83 45.51
CA GLY A 70 -27.11 43.63 45.27
C GLY A 70 -27.33 44.04 43.80
N TYR A 71 -26.75 43.32 42.84
CA TYR A 71 -26.85 43.63 41.42
C TYR A 71 -28.16 43.07 40.83
N VAL A 72 -28.69 43.72 39.79
CA VAL A 72 -29.86 43.24 39.03
C VAL A 72 -29.40 42.52 37.76
N TYR A 73 -30.26 41.74 37.12
CA TYR A 73 -29.93 41.12 35.82
C TYR A 73 -29.57 42.19 34.79
N CYS A 74 -28.54 41.94 33.99
CA CYS A 74 -28.07 42.84 32.93
C CYS A 74 -29.20 43.11 31.91
N GLY A 75 -29.58 44.38 31.70
CA GLY A 75 -30.75 44.77 30.91
C GLY A 75 -32.10 44.22 31.43
N GLY A 76 -32.13 43.65 32.63
CA GLY A 76 -33.26 42.89 33.18
C GLY A 76 -33.34 41.42 32.75
N GLU A 77 -32.45 40.92 31.88
CA GLU A 77 -32.56 39.59 31.29
C GLU A 77 -31.58 38.55 31.87
N LYS A 78 -32.04 37.30 32.00
CA LYS A 78 -31.26 36.19 32.59
C LYS A 78 -30.31 35.54 31.57
N ILE A 79 -29.37 36.33 31.07
CA ILE A 79 -28.32 35.92 30.13
C ILE A 79 -27.33 34.99 30.86
N ILE A 80 -27.20 33.74 30.41
CA ILE A 80 -26.16 32.79 30.89
C ILE A 80 -24.81 33.24 30.35
N CYS A 81 -23.77 33.33 31.18
CA CYS A 81 -22.43 33.75 30.76
C CYS A 81 -21.32 32.70 30.92
N GLY A 82 -21.64 31.59 31.58
CA GLY A 82 -20.69 30.50 31.80
C GLY A 82 -21.23 29.48 32.78
N TYR A 83 -20.34 28.61 33.23
CA TYR A 83 -20.62 27.62 34.27
C TYR A 83 -19.49 27.64 35.29
N ASP A 84 -19.81 27.42 36.56
CA ASP A 84 -18.82 27.33 37.63
C ASP A 84 -18.01 26.01 37.57
N GLN A 85 -17.06 25.85 38.49
CA GLN A 85 -16.23 24.65 38.62
C GLN A 85 -17.03 23.35 38.94
N TYR A 86 -18.33 23.45 39.20
CA TYR A 86 -19.26 22.35 39.45
C TYR A 86 -20.33 22.22 38.34
N GLN A 87 -20.10 22.86 37.18
CA GLN A 87 -21.01 22.94 36.03
C GLN A 87 -22.39 23.57 36.32
N LYS A 88 -22.50 24.47 37.30
CA LYS A 88 -23.74 25.27 37.51
C LYS A 88 -23.70 26.57 36.71
N PRO A 89 -24.80 26.97 36.04
CA PRO A 89 -24.81 28.16 35.19
C PRO A 89 -24.64 29.46 36.01
N MET A 90 -23.83 30.36 35.46
CA MET A 90 -23.60 31.74 35.91
C MET A 90 -24.29 32.72 34.95
N TYR A 91 -24.62 33.92 35.42
CA TYR A 91 -25.42 34.89 34.65
C TYR A 91 -24.84 36.31 34.70
N CYS A 92 -25.29 37.17 33.80
CA CYS A 92 -24.87 38.56 33.72
C CYS A 92 -25.69 39.48 34.62
N TYR A 93 -25.00 40.33 35.40
CA TYR A 93 -25.62 41.28 36.32
C TYR A 93 -25.02 42.69 36.23
N GLU A 94 -25.83 43.70 36.46
CA GLU A 94 -25.48 45.13 36.37
C GLU A 94 -25.77 45.90 37.66
N LYS A 95 -25.12 47.06 37.79
CA LYS A 95 -25.38 48.05 38.86
C LYS A 95 -26.50 48.97 38.37
N PRO A 96 -27.63 49.13 39.09
CA PRO A 96 -28.76 49.92 38.61
C PRO A 96 -28.42 51.42 38.46
N VAL A 97 -28.70 51.98 37.28
CA VAL A 97 -28.43 53.40 36.90
C VAL A 97 -29.75 54.17 36.74
N VAL A 98 -29.75 55.49 36.98
CA VAL A 98 -30.96 56.33 37.05
C VAL A 98 -30.78 57.65 36.27
N THR A 99 -31.53 57.86 35.17
CA THR A 99 -31.44 59.10 34.32
C THR A 99 -32.73 59.41 33.50
N PRO A 100 -32.97 60.67 33.03
CA PRO A 100 -34.24 61.14 32.42
C PRO A 100 -34.23 61.43 30.87
N THR A 101 -35.01 62.40 30.36
CA THR A 101 -35.89 62.25 29.15
C THR A 101 -35.79 63.29 27.97
N THR A 102 -35.79 62.81 26.69
CA THR A 102 -36.37 63.36 25.39
C THR A 102 -36.04 64.81 24.87
N PRO A 103 -36.48 65.34 23.66
CA PRO A 103 -37.32 64.85 22.51
C PRO A 103 -36.87 65.18 21.01
N THR A 104 -37.75 64.92 20.00
CA THR A 104 -37.60 65.06 18.51
C THR A 104 -38.69 65.91 17.78
N PRO A 105 -38.43 66.50 16.58
CA PRO A 105 -39.15 66.20 15.29
C PRO A 105 -38.19 66.24 14.03
N THR A 106 -38.48 66.36 12.70
CA THR A 106 -39.64 66.78 11.82
C THR A 106 -39.53 66.16 10.36
N ALA A 107 -40.30 66.57 9.33
CA ALA A 107 -40.41 65.92 7.98
C ALA A 107 -41.00 66.79 6.79
N THR A 108 -41.60 66.16 5.73
CA THR A 108 -42.40 66.66 4.53
C THR A 108 -41.64 66.89 3.18
N LEU A 109 -42.17 66.87 1.91
CA LEU A 109 -43.49 66.57 1.25
C LEU A 109 -43.35 66.27 -0.31
N SER A 110 -44.45 66.11 -1.10
CA SER A 110 -44.48 65.63 -2.54
C SER A 110 -45.32 66.48 -3.60
N PRO A 111 -46.01 65.99 -4.69
CA PRO A 111 -45.66 66.25 -6.13
C PRO A 111 -46.79 66.67 -7.15
N THR A 112 -46.49 66.94 -8.46
CA THR A 112 -47.32 66.82 -9.73
C THR A 112 -46.69 67.60 -10.94
N PRO A 113 -47.14 67.51 -12.24
CA PRO A 113 -47.74 66.42 -13.06
C PRO A 113 -47.06 66.24 -14.49
N GLU A 114 -47.69 65.52 -15.43
CA GLU A 114 -47.15 65.04 -16.74
C GLU A 114 -47.24 65.99 -17.98
N ILE A 115 -46.45 65.68 -19.04
CA ILE A 115 -46.61 66.14 -20.44
C ILE A 115 -46.31 64.97 -21.42
N THR A 116 -47.07 64.84 -22.51
CA THR A 116 -46.94 63.78 -23.54
C THR A 116 -45.79 63.99 -24.54
N PRO A 117 -45.02 62.94 -24.93
CA PRO A 117 -43.92 63.05 -25.89
C PRO A 117 -44.33 62.80 -27.37
N THR A 118 -43.58 63.41 -28.27
CA THR A 118 -43.57 63.15 -29.73
C THR A 118 -42.67 61.94 -30.03
N PRO A 119 -42.93 61.08 -31.05
CA PRO A 119 -42.12 59.88 -31.27
C PRO A 119 -40.65 60.17 -31.64
N THR A 120 -39.74 59.80 -30.74
CA THR A 120 -38.28 59.84 -30.93
C THR A 120 -37.86 58.85 -32.03
N PRO A 121 -36.90 59.20 -32.92
CA PRO A 121 -36.30 58.23 -33.83
C PRO A 121 -35.54 57.15 -33.06
N LYS A 122 -35.81 55.87 -33.40
CA LYS A 122 -35.10 54.71 -32.84
C LYS A 122 -33.61 54.73 -33.19
N ARG A 123 -32.78 54.25 -32.27
CA ARG A 123 -31.31 54.19 -32.38
C ARG A 123 -30.79 52.82 -31.90
N PRO A 124 -29.54 52.44 -32.23
CA PRO A 124 -28.86 51.30 -31.60
C PRO A 124 -28.35 51.65 -30.19
N ASP A 125 -27.86 50.64 -29.48
CA ASP A 125 -27.17 50.73 -28.18
C ASP A 125 -26.09 49.64 -28.14
N LEU A 126 -24.81 50.03 -28.27
CA LEU A 126 -23.65 49.17 -28.49
C LEU A 126 -22.82 49.00 -27.21
N ILE A 127 -23.02 47.87 -26.52
CA ILE A 127 -22.26 47.53 -25.32
C ILE A 127 -21.13 46.53 -25.59
N ILE A 128 -20.09 46.57 -24.76
CA ILE A 128 -19.09 45.50 -24.67
C ILE A 128 -19.57 44.44 -23.66
N GLU A 129 -20.12 43.35 -24.19
CA GLU A 129 -20.64 42.22 -23.43
C GLU A 129 -19.53 41.37 -22.80
N GLU A 130 -18.34 41.32 -23.41
CA GLU A 130 -17.17 40.65 -22.84
C GLU A 130 -15.85 41.29 -23.32
N ILE A 131 -14.79 41.16 -22.50
CA ILE A 131 -13.39 41.39 -22.88
C ILE A 131 -12.65 40.08 -22.62
N LYS A 132 -11.95 39.54 -23.62
CA LYS A 132 -11.21 38.27 -23.55
C LYS A 132 -9.70 38.54 -23.46
N CYS A 133 -9.04 37.90 -22.50
CA CYS A 133 -7.59 37.92 -22.35
C CYS A 133 -7.05 36.55 -22.79
N ASP A 134 -6.14 36.50 -23.77
CA ASP A 134 -5.53 35.25 -24.24
C ASP A 134 -4.01 35.45 -24.24
N TYR A 135 -3.39 35.00 -23.15
CA TYR A 135 -1.96 35.18 -22.90
C TYR A 135 -1.10 34.25 -23.77
N GLU A 136 -1.52 32.99 -23.93
CA GLU A 136 -0.84 31.99 -24.77
C GLU A 136 -0.64 32.46 -26.21
N ASN A 137 -1.69 33.08 -26.79
CA ASN A 137 -1.65 33.68 -28.13
C ASN A 137 -1.35 35.20 -28.10
N SER A 138 -0.97 35.73 -26.93
CA SER A 138 -0.54 37.12 -26.68
C SER A 138 -1.49 38.22 -27.20
N ARG A 139 -2.80 37.99 -27.16
CA ARG A 139 -3.84 38.82 -27.79
C ARG A 139 -4.98 39.19 -26.84
N ILE A 140 -5.70 40.26 -27.17
CA ILE A 140 -6.91 40.70 -26.47
C ILE A 140 -8.09 40.68 -27.46
N GLY A 141 -9.24 40.20 -27.00
CA GLY A 141 -10.48 40.15 -27.76
C GLY A 141 -11.64 40.79 -27.03
N TYR A 142 -12.77 40.92 -27.72
CA TYR A 142 -13.99 41.51 -27.18
C TYR A 142 -15.24 40.93 -27.84
N VAL A 143 -16.36 41.03 -27.15
CA VAL A 143 -17.70 40.79 -27.69
C VAL A 143 -18.48 42.10 -27.63
N ILE A 144 -18.82 42.66 -28.80
CA ILE A 144 -19.72 43.83 -28.93
C ILE A 144 -21.14 43.35 -29.20
N LYS A 145 -22.14 44.06 -28.68
CA LYS A 145 -23.56 43.72 -28.80
C LYS A 145 -24.42 44.96 -29.01
N ASN A 146 -25.31 44.92 -29.99
CA ASN A 146 -26.39 45.92 -30.09
C ASN A 146 -27.63 45.45 -29.30
N VAL A 147 -28.07 46.20 -28.29
CA VAL A 147 -29.20 45.81 -27.42
C VAL A 147 -30.53 46.51 -27.74
N ASP A 148 -30.52 47.65 -28.42
CA ASP A 148 -31.74 48.40 -28.81
C ASP A 148 -32.15 48.12 -30.27
N CYS A 149 -33.23 48.77 -30.72
CA CYS A 149 -34.11 48.32 -31.79
C CYS A 149 -33.91 48.99 -33.16
N ALA A 150 -32.85 49.76 -33.35
CA ALA A 150 -32.32 50.10 -34.68
C ALA A 150 -31.02 49.33 -34.96
N THR A 151 -30.56 49.34 -36.21
CA THR A 151 -29.32 48.65 -36.62
C THR A 151 -28.15 49.64 -36.58
N ALA A 152 -27.05 49.27 -35.92
CA ALA A 152 -25.80 50.01 -36.02
C ALA A 152 -25.09 49.66 -37.35
N PRO A 153 -24.74 50.65 -38.19
CA PRO A 153 -24.11 50.41 -39.48
C PRO A 153 -22.66 49.94 -39.32
N TYR A 154 -22.18 49.13 -40.26
CA TYR A 154 -20.78 48.72 -40.31
C TYR A 154 -19.81 49.92 -40.42
N GLY A 155 -18.58 49.74 -39.94
CA GLY A 155 -17.49 50.71 -40.06
C GLY A 155 -17.19 51.57 -38.83
N HIS A 156 -17.93 51.39 -37.74
CA HIS A 156 -17.61 51.99 -36.44
C HIS A 156 -16.39 51.31 -35.78
N ALA A 157 -15.60 52.09 -35.04
CA ALA A 157 -14.38 51.61 -34.40
C ALA A 157 -14.63 51.16 -32.94
N THR A 158 -14.31 49.90 -32.64
CA THR A 158 -14.09 49.47 -31.25
C THR A 158 -12.62 49.69 -30.89
N THR A 159 -12.32 50.32 -29.77
CA THR A 159 -10.96 50.73 -29.39
C THR A 159 -10.47 50.02 -28.12
N LEU A 160 -9.20 49.61 -28.14
CA LEU A 160 -8.48 48.97 -27.03
C LEU A 160 -7.59 49.98 -26.31
N TYR A 161 -7.80 50.10 -25.00
CA TYR A 161 -6.95 50.80 -24.05
C TYR A 161 -6.27 49.81 -23.10
N VAL A 162 -4.99 50.00 -22.82
CA VAL A 162 -4.23 49.21 -21.82
C VAL A 162 -3.45 50.15 -20.91
N ASP A 163 -3.59 49.93 -19.60
CA ASP A 163 -3.10 50.82 -18.52
C ASP A 163 -3.48 52.30 -18.74
N GLY A 164 -4.65 52.54 -19.34
CA GLY A 164 -5.19 53.87 -19.65
C GLY A 164 -4.75 54.50 -20.97
N LYS A 165 -3.86 53.86 -21.74
CA LYS A 165 -3.38 54.34 -23.04
C LYS A 165 -4.04 53.57 -24.19
N GLU A 166 -4.47 54.26 -25.25
CA GLU A 166 -4.92 53.64 -26.50
C GLU A 166 -3.80 52.83 -27.17
N ILE A 167 -4.09 51.61 -27.62
CA ILE A 167 -3.11 50.69 -28.23
C ILE A 167 -3.49 50.27 -29.66
N SER A 168 -4.77 50.00 -29.94
CA SER A 168 -5.25 49.56 -31.27
C SER A 168 -6.78 49.71 -31.37
N HIS A 169 -7.33 49.66 -32.58
CA HIS A 169 -8.76 49.64 -32.84
C HIS A 169 -9.14 48.59 -33.91
N ASP A 170 -10.35 48.03 -33.81
CA ASP A 170 -10.93 47.13 -34.82
C ASP A 170 -12.20 47.77 -35.40
N LEU A 171 -12.26 47.81 -36.73
CA LEU A 171 -13.43 48.32 -37.45
C LEU A 171 -14.48 47.21 -37.57
N VAL A 172 -15.69 47.49 -37.10
CA VAL A 172 -16.80 46.53 -37.09
C VAL A 172 -17.36 46.38 -38.51
N GLY A 173 -16.79 45.44 -39.28
CA GLY A 173 -17.06 45.23 -40.70
C GLY A 173 -18.43 44.62 -41.07
N VAL A 174 -19.42 44.63 -40.17
CA VAL A 174 -20.78 44.12 -40.40
C VAL A 174 -21.83 44.96 -39.66
N ASP A 175 -23.04 45.04 -40.20
CA ASP A 175 -24.17 45.71 -39.54
C ASP A 175 -24.63 44.92 -38.29
N LEU A 176 -24.65 45.57 -37.13
CA LEU A 176 -25.14 44.97 -35.89
C LEU A 176 -26.64 45.29 -35.71
N LYS A 177 -27.48 44.30 -36.04
CA LYS A 177 -28.94 44.35 -35.84
C LYS A 177 -29.29 44.20 -34.35
N GLN A 178 -30.53 44.52 -33.97
CA GLN A 178 -31.02 44.33 -32.61
C GLN A 178 -30.72 42.92 -32.08
N GLY A 179 -30.09 42.84 -30.91
CA GLY A 179 -29.71 41.60 -30.23
C GLY A 179 -28.48 40.89 -30.82
N ALA A 180 -27.89 41.38 -31.91
CA ALA A 180 -26.74 40.75 -32.55
C ALA A 180 -25.46 41.02 -31.76
N THR A 181 -24.66 39.96 -31.58
CA THR A 181 -23.31 40.01 -31.01
C THR A 181 -22.25 39.78 -32.10
N ARG A 182 -21.06 40.34 -31.91
CA ARG A 182 -19.86 40.03 -32.69
C ARG A 182 -18.67 39.87 -31.76
N GLU A 183 -17.97 38.75 -31.89
CA GLU A 183 -16.63 38.58 -31.32
C GLU A 183 -15.56 39.09 -32.30
N SER A 184 -14.51 39.73 -31.78
CA SER A 184 -13.32 40.11 -32.56
C SER A 184 -12.07 40.19 -31.67
N TRP A 185 -10.90 40.25 -32.31
CA TRP A 185 -9.58 40.22 -31.67
C TRP A 185 -8.67 41.33 -32.22
N PHE A 186 -8.04 42.10 -31.34
CA PHE A 186 -7.16 43.21 -31.72
C PHE A 186 -5.84 42.68 -32.30
N LYS A 187 -5.55 43.05 -33.55
CA LYS A 187 -4.45 42.46 -34.36
C LYS A 187 -3.06 42.99 -34.03
N GLU A 188 -2.98 44.16 -33.39
CA GLU A 188 -1.73 44.90 -33.18
C GLU A 188 -1.25 44.86 -31.72
N TYR A 189 -2.08 44.34 -30.81
CA TYR A 189 -1.67 44.10 -29.44
C TYR A 189 -0.70 42.91 -29.36
N LYS A 190 0.35 43.05 -28.56
CA LYS A 190 1.24 41.95 -28.14
C LYS A 190 1.50 42.07 -26.64
N TRP A 191 1.35 40.98 -25.91
CA TRP A 191 1.61 40.95 -24.47
C TRP A 191 3.11 41.09 -24.16
N PRO A 192 3.54 42.03 -23.30
CA PRO A 192 4.91 42.04 -22.75
C PRO A 192 5.08 40.90 -21.73
N GLU A 193 6.26 40.27 -21.68
CA GLU A 193 6.53 39.08 -20.85
C GLU A 193 5.94 39.17 -19.43
N CYS A 194 4.92 38.34 -19.19
CA CYS A 194 4.15 38.17 -17.95
C CYS A 194 3.81 39.43 -17.13
N LYS A 195 3.38 40.52 -17.79
CA LYS A 195 2.82 41.69 -17.08
C LYS A 195 1.29 41.63 -16.99
N THR A 196 0.73 41.53 -15.78
CA THR A 196 -0.69 41.81 -15.51
C THR A 196 -1.05 43.24 -15.94
N ALA A 197 -2.15 43.41 -16.66
CA ALA A 197 -2.52 44.68 -17.30
C ALA A 197 -3.99 45.06 -17.06
N LYS A 198 -4.28 46.35 -16.93
CA LYS A 198 -5.65 46.88 -16.89
C LYS A 198 -6.11 47.17 -18.30
N VAL A 199 -7.15 46.47 -18.75
CA VAL A 199 -7.69 46.56 -20.11
C VAL A 199 -9.04 47.27 -20.09
N LYS A 200 -9.24 48.20 -21.02
CA LYS A 200 -10.54 48.82 -21.31
C LYS A 200 -10.83 48.68 -22.80
N VAL A 201 -12.06 48.33 -23.13
CA VAL A 201 -12.53 48.27 -24.52
C VAL A 201 -13.78 49.14 -24.62
N CYS A 202 -13.83 49.99 -25.65
CA CYS A 202 -14.96 50.87 -25.93
C CYS A 202 -15.49 50.63 -27.34
N ALA A 203 -16.77 50.29 -27.45
CA ALA A 203 -17.54 50.39 -28.68
C ALA A 203 -17.70 51.87 -29.10
N ASP A 204 -17.92 52.08 -30.40
CA ASP A 204 -18.02 53.37 -31.10
C ASP A 204 -17.24 54.54 -30.47
N ASN A 205 -15.93 54.33 -30.30
CA ASN A 205 -15.07 55.21 -29.50
C ASN A 205 -14.90 56.64 -30.05
N TYR A 206 -15.51 56.95 -31.20
CA TYR A 206 -15.40 58.23 -31.90
C TYR A 206 -16.76 58.88 -32.25
N ASP A 207 -17.90 58.48 -31.65
CA ASP A 207 -19.27 59.01 -31.92
C ASP A 207 -19.60 59.00 -33.43
N GLN A 208 -19.39 57.83 -34.06
CA GLN A 208 -19.66 57.58 -35.48
C GLN A 208 -21.09 57.03 -35.70
N VAL A 209 -21.67 56.40 -34.67
CA VAL A 209 -23.00 55.79 -34.66
C VAL A 209 -23.76 56.39 -33.50
N LYS A 210 -24.72 57.28 -33.77
CA LYS A 210 -25.45 57.95 -32.68
C LYS A 210 -26.41 57.01 -31.96
N GLU A 211 -26.26 56.86 -30.65
CA GLU A 211 -26.89 55.78 -29.88
C GLU A 211 -28.10 56.25 -29.06
N SER A 212 -28.88 55.31 -28.50
CA SER A 212 -29.91 55.64 -27.50
C SER A 212 -29.32 55.82 -26.10
N ASN A 213 -28.13 55.28 -25.84
CA ASN A 213 -27.30 55.53 -24.67
C ASN A 213 -25.83 55.65 -25.09
N GLU A 214 -25.16 56.73 -24.68
CA GLU A 214 -23.76 57.05 -25.05
C GLU A 214 -22.77 56.80 -23.88
N GLN A 215 -23.22 56.09 -22.82
CA GLN A 215 -22.52 56.00 -21.52
C GLN A 215 -22.14 54.56 -21.10
N ASN A 216 -22.56 53.56 -21.87
CA ASN A 216 -22.41 52.12 -21.60
C ASN A 216 -21.53 51.39 -22.63
N ASN A 217 -21.00 52.13 -23.61
CA ASN A 217 -20.22 51.62 -24.74
C ASN A 217 -18.84 51.08 -24.31
N CYS A 218 -18.35 51.46 -23.12
CA CYS A 218 -17.07 51.04 -22.57
C CYS A 218 -17.20 50.00 -21.45
N ARG A 219 -16.26 49.04 -21.40
CA ARG A 219 -16.07 48.10 -20.29
C ARG A 219 -14.60 47.98 -19.92
N GLU A 220 -14.34 47.59 -18.67
CA GLU A 220 -12.98 47.38 -18.14
C GLU A 220 -12.82 45.96 -17.57
N ARG A 221 -11.62 45.39 -17.70
CA ARG A 221 -11.22 44.07 -17.16
C ARG A 221 -9.74 44.10 -16.76
N VAL A 222 -9.39 43.49 -15.63
CA VAL A 222 -7.99 43.18 -15.32
C VAL A 222 -7.65 41.82 -15.95
N CYS A 223 -6.56 41.78 -16.69
CA CYS A 223 -6.02 40.55 -17.26
C CYS A 223 -4.76 40.16 -16.47
N GLU A 224 -4.89 39.16 -15.59
CA GLU A 224 -3.79 38.63 -14.78
C GLU A 224 -2.92 37.67 -15.60
N CYS A 225 -1.59 37.78 -15.51
CA CYS A 225 -0.69 36.72 -15.99
C CYS A 225 -0.59 35.63 -14.91
N ILE A 226 -0.69 34.36 -15.33
CA ILE A 226 -0.50 33.19 -14.48
C ILE A 226 0.65 32.37 -15.07
N VAL A 227 1.77 32.30 -14.36
CA VAL A 227 2.83 31.33 -14.67
C VAL A 227 2.48 29.96 -14.12
N ASP A 228 2.88 28.92 -14.85
CA ASP A 228 2.86 27.56 -14.35
C ASP A 228 3.88 27.42 -13.19
N VAL A 229 3.43 26.77 -12.12
CA VAL A 229 4.14 26.55 -10.85
C VAL A 229 3.96 25.11 -10.35
N THR A 230 3.59 24.21 -11.26
CA THR A 230 3.41 22.79 -11.01
C THR A 230 4.69 22.09 -11.44
N ALA A 231 5.20 21.17 -10.61
CA ALA A 231 6.38 20.40 -10.98
C ALA A 231 5.98 19.12 -11.72
N PRO A 232 6.76 18.68 -12.73
CA PRO A 232 6.55 17.40 -13.38
C PRO A 232 6.54 16.27 -12.36
N ARG A 233 5.73 15.22 -12.57
CA ARG A 233 5.69 14.04 -11.70
C ARG A 233 6.33 12.87 -12.40
N ILE A 234 7.23 12.17 -11.70
CA ILE A 234 7.74 10.88 -12.17
C ILE A 234 6.62 9.86 -12.03
N ILE A 235 6.22 9.25 -13.15
CA ILE A 235 5.11 8.28 -13.24
C ILE A 235 5.58 6.84 -13.45
N SER A 236 6.85 6.64 -13.78
CA SER A 236 7.48 5.31 -13.85
C SER A 236 9.00 5.41 -13.66
N GLY A 237 9.60 4.40 -13.05
CA GLY A 237 11.03 4.37 -12.70
C GLY A 237 11.40 5.32 -11.53
N PRO A 238 12.70 5.61 -11.33
CA PRO A 238 13.82 5.20 -12.16
C PRO A 238 14.16 3.71 -12.07
N ALA A 239 14.24 3.05 -13.22
CA ALA A 239 14.72 1.68 -13.35
C ALA A 239 16.21 1.67 -13.74
N ILE A 240 17.03 0.90 -13.02
CA ILE A 240 18.43 0.65 -13.36
C ILE A 240 18.52 -0.62 -14.22
N SER A 241 19.34 -0.59 -15.26
CA SER A 241 19.57 -1.70 -16.19
C SER A 241 20.98 -1.63 -16.78
N GLN A 242 21.39 -2.65 -17.55
CA GLN A 242 22.68 -2.69 -18.26
C GLN A 242 23.89 -2.37 -17.36
N ILE A 243 23.85 -2.85 -16.11
CA ILE A 243 24.95 -2.72 -15.15
C ILE A 243 26.14 -3.53 -15.65
N THR A 244 27.30 -2.90 -15.68
CA THR A 244 28.59 -3.53 -15.98
C THR A 244 29.59 -3.26 -14.84
N GLN A 245 30.84 -3.63 -15.02
CA GLN A 245 31.93 -3.26 -14.11
C GLN A 245 32.23 -1.74 -14.13
N THR A 246 31.79 -0.99 -15.13
CA THR A 246 32.15 0.45 -15.28
C THR A 246 31.01 1.34 -15.77
N SER A 247 29.76 0.85 -15.83
CA SER A 247 28.61 1.61 -16.30
C SER A 247 27.26 1.09 -15.79
N ALA A 248 26.23 1.92 -15.85
CA ALA A 248 24.82 1.52 -15.74
C ALA A 248 23.92 2.41 -16.61
N LEU A 249 22.74 1.94 -17.02
CA LEU A 249 21.70 2.69 -17.72
C LEU A 249 20.50 2.91 -16.79
N ILE A 250 20.09 4.17 -16.61
CA ILE A 250 18.96 4.54 -15.74
C ILE A 250 17.89 5.23 -16.58
N CYS A 251 16.64 4.75 -16.50
CA CYS A 251 15.51 5.27 -17.26
C CYS A 251 14.28 5.54 -16.38
N TRP A 252 13.52 6.59 -16.69
CA TRP A 252 12.28 6.96 -15.99
C TRP A 252 11.31 7.70 -16.93
N GLU A 253 10.06 7.92 -16.49
CA GLU A 253 9.05 8.63 -17.26
C GLU A 253 8.34 9.70 -16.41
N THR A 254 7.91 10.79 -17.07
CA THR A 254 7.22 11.93 -16.45
C THR A 254 5.87 12.22 -17.11
N ASP A 255 4.93 12.79 -16.35
CA ASP A 255 3.60 13.16 -16.84
C ASP A 255 3.62 14.35 -17.83
N GLU A 256 4.62 15.23 -17.77
CA GLU A 256 4.85 16.33 -18.71
C GLU A 256 6.29 16.41 -19.24
N ALA A 257 6.52 17.19 -20.31
CA ALA A 257 7.80 17.18 -21.02
C ALA A 257 8.90 17.94 -20.26
N SER A 258 9.92 17.23 -19.78
CA SER A 258 10.93 17.76 -18.86
C SER A 258 12.36 17.34 -19.23
N SER A 259 13.37 18.06 -18.74
CA SER A 259 14.80 17.78 -18.98
C SER A 259 15.30 16.64 -18.09
N SER A 260 16.29 15.89 -18.56
CA SER A 260 16.84 14.73 -17.84
C SER A 260 18.12 15.08 -17.08
N LEU A 261 18.17 14.85 -15.76
CA LEU A 261 19.39 14.97 -14.96
C LEU A 261 19.50 13.79 -13.99
N ILE A 262 20.69 13.20 -13.88
CA ILE A 262 21.08 12.31 -12.79
C ILE A 262 22.28 12.94 -12.08
N ARG A 263 22.25 12.95 -10.75
CA ARG A 263 23.38 13.30 -9.88
C ARG A 263 23.80 12.03 -9.13
N TYR A 264 25.09 11.72 -9.06
CA TYR A 264 25.57 10.45 -8.50
C TYR A 264 26.96 10.54 -7.86
N ASP A 265 27.28 9.60 -6.97
CA ASP A 265 28.54 9.50 -6.21
C ASP A 265 28.73 8.05 -5.70
N ASN A 266 29.91 7.70 -5.19
CA ASN A 266 30.08 6.44 -4.42
C ASN A 266 29.72 6.61 -2.93
N ARG A 267 29.18 7.78 -2.53
CA ARG A 267 28.75 8.13 -1.17
C ARG A 267 27.43 8.89 -1.20
N ALA A 268 26.42 8.40 -0.47
CA ALA A 268 25.12 9.06 -0.35
C ALA A 268 25.22 10.55 0.01
N GLY A 269 24.31 11.38 -0.53
CA GLY A 269 24.20 12.80 -0.17
C GLY A 269 25.23 13.76 -0.78
N LYS A 270 26.31 13.27 -1.41
CA LYS A 270 27.34 14.13 -2.03
C LYS A 270 27.03 14.50 -3.48
N TYR A 271 26.79 13.49 -4.31
CA TYR A 271 26.42 13.62 -5.72
C TYR A 271 27.35 14.55 -6.54
N GLU A 272 28.67 14.38 -6.40
CA GLU A 272 29.69 15.21 -7.07
C GLU A 272 29.70 15.00 -8.60
N MET A 273 29.22 13.87 -9.13
CA MET A 273 29.12 13.57 -10.57
C MET A 273 27.70 13.78 -11.12
N VAL A 274 27.60 14.10 -12.42
CA VAL A 274 26.30 14.32 -13.09
C VAL A 274 26.27 13.81 -14.54
N ALA A 275 25.17 13.17 -14.93
CA ALA A 275 24.80 12.88 -16.31
C ALA A 275 23.53 13.66 -16.67
N ARG A 276 23.43 14.28 -17.85
CA ARG A 276 22.29 15.15 -18.19
C ARG A 276 21.98 15.21 -19.69
N ASP A 277 20.71 15.41 -20.03
CA ASP A 277 20.22 15.88 -21.32
C ASP A 277 19.23 17.04 -21.09
N ALA A 278 19.45 18.16 -21.77
CA ALA A 278 18.61 19.35 -21.67
C ALA A 278 17.31 19.27 -22.50
N LYS A 279 17.19 18.28 -23.39
CA LYS A 279 15.99 18.08 -24.21
C LYS A 279 14.78 17.75 -23.35
N LEU A 280 13.68 18.48 -23.56
CA LEU A 280 12.40 18.21 -22.89
C LEU A 280 11.71 16.99 -23.50
N VAL A 281 11.46 15.96 -22.69
CA VAL A 281 10.85 14.68 -23.07
C VAL A 281 10.00 14.13 -21.92
N LYS A 282 9.08 13.18 -22.20
CA LYS A 282 8.35 12.43 -21.17
C LYS A 282 8.98 11.08 -20.81
N LYS A 283 9.93 10.60 -21.62
CA LYS A 283 10.67 9.34 -21.39
C LYS A 283 12.16 9.65 -21.40
N HIS A 284 12.83 9.34 -20.29
CA HIS A 284 14.20 9.71 -20.00
C HIS A 284 15.04 8.44 -19.90
N CYS A 285 16.25 8.46 -20.47
CA CYS A 285 17.24 7.39 -20.31
C CYS A 285 18.64 8.02 -20.37
N LEU A 286 19.47 7.79 -19.35
CA LEU A 286 20.85 8.26 -19.30
C LEU A 286 21.78 7.15 -18.80
N THR A 287 22.90 6.97 -19.51
CA THR A 287 23.97 6.05 -19.10
C THR A 287 24.95 6.79 -18.18
N LEU A 288 25.31 6.17 -17.05
CA LEU A 288 26.40 6.58 -16.18
C LEU A 288 27.67 5.83 -16.62
N PRO A 289 28.73 6.51 -17.10
CA PRO A 289 29.98 5.86 -17.52
C PRO A 289 31.11 6.06 -16.49
N LYS A 290 32.20 5.29 -16.65
CA LYS A 290 33.45 5.40 -15.87
C LYS A 290 33.25 5.18 -14.36
N LEU A 291 32.38 4.24 -14.02
CA LEU A 291 32.21 3.77 -12.65
C LEU A 291 33.37 2.85 -12.25
N GLU A 292 33.64 2.77 -10.96
CA GLU A 292 34.59 1.82 -10.35
C GLU A 292 33.89 0.44 -10.20
N PRO A 293 34.57 -0.69 -10.47
CA PRO A 293 33.98 -2.04 -10.28
C PRO A 293 33.72 -2.39 -8.81
N GLY A 294 32.75 -3.28 -8.54
CA GLY A 294 32.42 -3.73 -7.17
C GLY A 294 32.14 -2.59 -6.19
N THR A 295 31.50 -1.52 -6.67
CA THR A 295 31.33 -0.26 -5.94
C THR A 295 29.86 0.17 -5.99
N THR A 296 29.30 0.45 -4.81
CA THR A 296 27.95 0.99 -4.67
C THR A 296 27.92 2.47 -5.07
N TYR A 297 27.11 2.79 -6.08
CA TYR A 297 26.83 4.16 -6.50
C TYR A 297 25.45 4.59 -6.04
N HIS A 298 25.41 5.73 -5.34
CA HIS A 298 24.22 6.44 -4.92
C HIS A 298 23.85 7.49 -5.97
N PHE A 299 22.56 7.64 -6.28
CA PHE A 299 22.07 8.58 -7.28
C PHE A 299 20.68 9.14 -6.96
N VAL A 300 20.45 10.34 -7.48
CA VAL A 300 19.15 11.02 -7.52
C VAL A 300 18.91 11.46 -8.96
N VAL A 301 17.72 11.18 -9.52
CA VAL A 301 17.30 11.83 -10.76
C VAL A 301 16.56 13.12 -10.44
N GLU A 302 16.74 14.14 -11.28
CA GLU A 302 16.02 15.42 -11.26
C GLU A 302 15.39 15.62 -12.64
N SER A 303 14.17 16.15 -12.68
CA SER A 303 13.49 16.52 -13.93
C SER A 303 12.85 17.90 -13.79
N LYS A 304 12.98 18.70 -14.85
CA LYS A 304 12.59 20.11 -14.87
C LYS A 304 11.86 20.46 -16.15
N ASP A 305 10.72 21.11 -16.06
CA ASP A 305 9.91 21.57 -17.18
C ASP A 305 10.53 22.77 -17.94
N SER A 306 9.75 23.39 -18.83
CA SER A 306 10.04 24.67 -19.48
C SER A 306 9.91 25.89 -18.58
N SER A 307 9.03 25.83 -17.57
CA SER A 307 8.67 26.92 -16.65
C SER A 307 9.72 27.18 -15.57
N GLY A 308 10.54 26.18 -15.26
CA GLY A 308 11.55 26.16 -14.20
C GLY A 308 11.23 25.24 -13.02
N ASN A 309 10.05 24.62 -12.95
CA ASN A 309 9.66 23.78 -11.81
C ASN A 309 10.35 22.41 -11.87
N LYS A 310 10.54 21.79 -10.70
CA LYS A 310 11.40 20.60 -10.53
C LYS A 310 10.79 19.51 -9.68
N VAL A 311 11.07 18.27 -10.07
CA VAL A 311 10.98 17.08 -9.21
C VAL A 311 12.33 16.41 -9.12
N SER A 312 12.61 15.79 -7.97
CA SER A 312 13.74 14.88 -7.78
C SER A 312 13.30 13.66 -7.01
N THR A 313 13.97 12.52 -7.20
CA THR A 313 13.76 11.34 -6.36
C THR A 313 14.39 11.50 -4.98
N ARG A 314 14.04 10.57 -4.06
CA ARG A 314 14.93 10.21 -2.95
C ARG A 314 16.23 9.61 -3.48
N ASP A 315 17.18 9.40 -2.58
CA ASP A 315 18.36 8.58 -2.87
C ASP A 315 17.96 7.16 -3.28
N LEU A 316 18.66 6.67 -4.31
CA LEU A 316 18.57 5.34 -4.91
C LEU A 316 20.00 4.84 -5.12
N SER A 317 20.23 3.54 -5.09
CA SER A 317 21.57 2.99 -5.31
C SER A 317 21.56 1.76 -6.21
N PHE A 318 22.73 1.46 -6.77
CA PHE A 318 23.05 0.21 -7.45
C PHE A 318 24.54 -0.10 -7.23
N GLU A 319 24.92 -1.36 -7.35
CA GLU A 319 26.32 -1.79 -7.29
C GLU A 319 26.82 -2.14 -8.69
N THR A 320 28.03 -1.75 -9.05
CA THR A 320 28.70 -2.22 -10.27
C THR A 320 29.15 -3.66 -10.11
N LEU A 321 29.25 -4.40 -11.23
CA LEU A 321 29.79 -5.76 -11.18
C LEU A 321 31.23 -5.75 -10.65
N SER A 322 31.58 -6.72 -9.81
CA SER A 322 32.94 -6.90 -9.27
C SER A 322 33.97 -7.21 -10.37
N PRO A 323 35.27 -6.93 -10.15
CA PRO A 323 36.34 -7.47 -10.97
C PRO A 323 36.27 -9.02 -11.03
N PRO A 324 36.71 -9.65 -12.13
CA PRO A 324 36.86 -11.10 -12.17
C PRO A 324 38.12 -11.49 -11.40
N ASP A 325 38.02 -12.42 -10.46
CA ASP A 325 39.19 -12.87 -9.70
C ASP A 325 40.16 -13.66 -10.59
N LYS A 326 41.45 -13.49 -10.29
CA LYS A 326 42.64 -14.00 -10.99
C LYS A 326 43.79 -14.26 -10.02
N VAL A 327 43.63 -13.95 -8.74
CA VAL A 327 44.55 -14.44 -7.70
C VAL A 327 44.37 -15.96 -7.63
N LYS A 328 45.34 -16.65 -7.04
CA LYS A 328 45.24 -18.08 -6.81
C LYS A 328 45.11 -18.32 -5.32
N PRO A 329 44.36 -19.35 -4.90
CA PRO A 329 44.42 -19.81 -3.53
C PRO A 329 45.86 -20.16 -3.18
N SER A 330 46.21 -19.98 -1.92
CA SER A 330 47.39 -20.56 -1.30
C SER A 330 47.03 -21.92 -0.68
N VAL A 331 48.01 -22.82 -0.62
CA VAL A 331 47.88 -24.09 0.10
C VAL A 331 49.23 -24.47 0.71
N SER A 332 49.20 -25.04 1.91
CA SER A 332 50.30 -25.79 2.49
C SER A 332 49.80 -27.14 2.98
N LEU A 333 50.72 -28.11 3.05
CA LEU A 333 50.45 -29.49 3.44
C LEU A 333 51.19 -29.76 4.74
N ARG A 334 50.56 -30.47 5.69
CA ARG A 334 51.18 -30.87 6.95
C ARG A 334 51.18 -32.40 7.03
N LEU A 335 52.38 -32.99 6.99
CA LEU A 335 52.62 -34.43 7.09
C LEU A 335 53.53 -34.74 8.28
N PRO A 336 53.33 -35.88 8.99
CA PRO A 336 54.37 -36.49 9.81
C PRO A 336 55.55 -37.00 8.95
N ASP A 337 56.74 -37.11 9.54
CA ASP A 337 57.96 -37.57 8.84
C ASP A 337 57.86 -38.99 8.26
N LYS A 338 56.98 -39.82 8.85
CA LYS A 338 56.65 -41.18 8.40
C LYS A 338 55.16 -41.45 8.56
N LEU A 339 54.63 -42.34 7.72
CA LEU A 339 53.27 -42.85 7.85
C LEU A 339 53.30 -44.37 8.15
N SER A 340 52.47 -44.80 9.11
CA SER A 340 52.11 -46.20 9.40
C SER A 340 50.64 -46.20 9.81
N GLY A 341 49.94 -47.32 9.64
CA GLY A 341 48.55 -47.44 10.10
C GLY A 341 47.62 -46.44 9.40
N ARG A 342 46.79 -45.74 10.19
CA ARG A 342 45.93 -44.64 9.74
C ARG A 342 46.48 -43.31 10.20
N VAL A 343 46.60 -42.34 9.28
CA VAL A 343 47.16 -41.02 9.55
C VAL A 343 46.27 -39.93 8.94
N PRO A 344 45.85 -38.90 9.71
CA PRO A 344 45.20 -37.73 9.16
C PRO A 344 46.20 -36.85 8.39
N ILE A 345 45.89 -36.58 7.13
CA ILE A 345 46.66 -35.72 6.22
C ILE A 345 45.92 -34.38 6.14
N THR A 346 46.53 -33.28 6.62
CA THR A 346 45.84 -31.99 6.74
C THR A 346 46.41 -30.91 5.82
N ALA A 347 45.53 -30.06 5.30
CA ALA A 347 45.87 -28.98 4.38
C ALA A 347 45.33 -27.63 4.87
N ASP A 348 46.21 -26.64 4.89
CA ASP A 348 45.91 -25.26 5.27
C ASP A 348 45.85 -24.44 3.98
N ALA A 349 44.63 -24.09 3.55
CA ALA A 349 44.34 -23.45 2.27
C ALA A 349 43.56 -22.15 2.49
N GLN A 350 44.04 -21.05 1.88
CA GLN A 350 43.55 -19.70 2.13
C GLN A 350 43.55 -18.88 0.83
N ASP A 351 42.53 -18.05 0.64
CA ASP A 351 42.29 -17.25 -0.57
C ASP A 351 41.67 -15.89 -0.21
N ASN A 352 41.74 -14.91 -1.11
CA ASN A 352 41.19 -13.56 -0.88
C ASN A 352 39.67 -13.43 -1.09
N ILE A 353 39.00 -14.38 -1.74
CA ILE A 353 37.54 -14.50 -1.77
C ILE A 353 37.10 -15.80 -1.08
N GLY A 354 37.74 -16.93 -1.38
CA GLY A 354 37.46 -18.20 -0.70
C GLY A 354 37.86 -19.45 -1.48
N VAL A 355 38.28 -20.49 -0.74
CA VAL A 355 38.59 -21.81 -1.28
C VAL A 355 37.30 -22.61 -1.48
N ASP A 356 37.08 -23.10 -2.70
CA ASP A 356 35.93 -23.92 -3.13
C ASP A 356 36.11 -25.39 -2.73
N ARG A 357 37.34 -25.92 -2.85
CA ARG A 357 37.72 -27.29 -2.42
C ARG A 357 39.23 -27.52 -2.37
N VAL A 358 39.64 -28.55 -1.64
CA VAL A 358 40.99 -29.14 -1.68
C VAL A 358 40.91 -30.60 -2.14
N VAL A 359 41.66 -30.94 -3.19
CA VAL A 359 41.78 -32.32 -3.70
C VAL A 359 43.09 -32.92 -3.20
N PHE A 360 43.02 -34.10 -2.57
CA PHE A 360 44.17 -34.86 -2.10
C PHE A 360 44.51 -36.00 -3.08
N PHE A 361 45.80 -36.20 -3.33
CA PHE A 361 46.34 -37.22 -4.23
C PHE A 361 47.45 -38.01 -3.52
N LEU A 362 47.54 -39.29 -3.87
CA LEU A 362 48.65 -40.18 -3.54
C LEU A 362 49.26 -40.68 -4.85
N ASP A 363 50.56 -40.51 -5.03
CA ASP A 363 51.33 -40.93 -6.22
C ASP A 363 50.72 -40.46 -7.54
N GLY A 364 50.28 -39.20 -7.55
CA GLY A 364 49.65 -38.51 -8.68
C GLY A 364 48.20 -38.93 -8.96
N LYS A 365 47.64 -39.90 -8.24
CA LYS A 365 46.23 -40.33 -8.35
C LYS A 365 45.37 -39.56 -7.35
N PRO A 366 44.25 -38.93 -7.75
CA PRO A 366 43.32 -38.31 -6.81
C PRO A 366 42.64 -39.38 -5.95
N MET A 367 42.57 -39.14 -4.64
CA MET A 367 42.07 -40.08 -3.64
C MET A 367 40.91 -39.51 -2.81
N TYR A 368 40.97 -38.23 -2.45
CA TYR A 368 39.94 -37.56 -1.66
C TYR A 368 39.71 -36.12 -2.14
N THR A 369 38.57 -35.53 -1.79
CA THR A 369 38.25 -34.13 -2.07
C THR A 369 37.39 -33.60 -0.95
N ASP A 370 37.86 -32.52 -0.33
CA ASP A 370 37.20 -31.84 0.77
C ASP A 370 36.71 -30.46 0.33
N TYR A 371 35.58 -30.02 0.87
CA TYR A 371 34.84 -28.81 0.48
C TYR A 371 34.66 -27.83 1.65
N ALA A 372 35.19 -28.12 2.85
CA ALA A 372 35.14 -27.21 3.99
C ALA A 372 36.42 -27.30 4.84
N PRO A 373 36.89 -26.20 5.45
CA PRO A 373 37.97 -26.25 6.43
C PRO A 373 37.48 -26.80 7.79
N PRO A 374 38.34 -27.50 8.58
CA PRO A 374 39.71 -27.88 8.24
C PRO A 374 39.72 -28.95 7.15
N PHE A 375 40.58 -28.77 6.14
CA PHE A 375 40.63 -29.69 4.99
C PHE A 375 41.50 -30.89 5.36
N GLU A 376 40.89 -32.07 5.51
CA GLU A 376 41.57 -33.25 6.07
C GLU A 376 41.25 -34.55 5.33
N TRP A 377 42.19 -35.50 5.35
CA TRP A 377 42.02 -36.82 4.75
C TRP A 377 42.63 -37.92 5.63
N ASP A 378 41.80 -38.84 6.16
CA ASP A 378 42.27 -40.06 6.83
C ASP A 378 42.82 -41.07 5.80
N LEU A 379 44.14 -41.27 5.82
CA LEU A 379 44.87 -42.17 4.93
C LEU A 379 45.25 -43.46 5.67
N ASP A 380 44.60 -44.57 5.31
CA ASP A 380 44.99 -45.93 5.72
C ASP A 380 46.15 -46.43 4.85
N THR A 381 47.37 -46.34 5.38
CA THR A 381 48.61 -46.71 4.69
C THR A 381 48.90 -48.21 4.68
N ARG A 382 48.14 -49.04 5.41
CA ARG A 382 48.39 -50.48 5.57
C ARG A 382 48.26 -51.29 4.27
N GLY A 383 47.65 -50.70 3.25
CA GLY A 383 47.55 -51.26 1.88
C GLY A 383 48.64 -50.78 0.91
N LEU A 384 49.61 -49.98 1.37
CA LEU A 384 50.73 -49.46 0.58
C LEU A 384 52.00 -50.28 0.86
N ASP A 385 52.95 -50.24 -0.07
CA ASP A 385 54.28 -50.82 0.13
C ASP A 385 55.15 -49.93 1.04
N ASP A 386 56.15 -50.53 1.70
CA ASP A 386 57.10 -49.77 2.53
C ASP A 386 58.11 -49.05 1.62
N GLY A 387 58.19 -47.72 1.69
CA GLY A 387 59.01 -46.92 0.78
C GLY A 387 58.65 -45.44 0.77
N SER A 388 59.17 -44.70 -0.21
CA SER A 388 58.84 -43.30 -0.43
C SER A 388 57.60 -43.16 -1.30
N HIS A 389 56.61 -42.43 -0.80
CA HIS A 389 55.36 -42.09 -1.49
C HIS A 389 55.23 -40.56 -1.60
N SER A 390 54.46 -40.10 -2.57
CA SER A 390 54.24 -38.67 -2.82
C SER A 390 52.80 -38.26 -2.53
N ILE A 391 52.61 -37.36 -1.56
CA ILE A 391 51.32 -36.74 -1.27
C ILE A 391 51.25 -35.41 -2.01
N THR A 392 50.14 -35.13 -2.68
CA THR A 392 49.89 -33.84 -3.32
C THR A 392 48.53 -33.31 -2.92
N THR A 393 48.43 -32.01 -2.62
CA THR A 393 47.16 -31.30 -2.47
C THR A 393 47.00 -30.23 -3.53
N GLN A 394 45.77 -30.06 -4.02
CA GLN A 394 45.41 -29.01 -4.98
C GLN A 394 44.19 -28.24 -4.48
N ALA A 395 44.38 -26.96 -4.13
CA ALA A 395 43.31 -26.06 -3.75
C ALA A 395 42.73 -25.35 -4.99
N PHE A 396 41.42 -25.13 -4.98
CA PHE A 396 40.66 -24.39 -5.99
C PHE A 396 39.89 -23.25 -5.32
N ASP A 397 39.75 -22.13 -6.00
CA ASP A 397 38.81 -21.06 -5.62
C ASP A 397 37.49 -21.14 -6.42
N ALA A 398 36.53 -20.29 -6.05
CA ALA A 398 35.22 -20.20 -6.71
C ALA A 398 35.26 -19.59 -8.14
N ALA A 399 36.37 -18.94 -8.54
CA ALA A 399 36.61 -18.44 -9.89
C ALA A 399 37.27 -19.51 -10.81
N GLY A 400 37.70 -20.63 -10.24
CA GLY A 400 38.35 -21.74 -10.93
C GLY A 400 39.88 -21.62 -11.04
N ASN A 401 40.52 -20.66 -10.36
CA ASN A 401 41.98 -20.68 -10.26
C ASN A 401 42.41 -21.76 -9.26
N ALA A 402 43.64 -22.26 -9.43
CA ALA A 402 44.16 -23.36 -8.62
C ALA A 402 45.68 -23.31 -8.42
N VAL A 403 46.11 -23.85 -7.28
CA VAL A 403 47.51 -24.11 -6.90
C VAL A 403 47.64 -25.55 -6.43
N LYS A 404 48.84 -26.13 -6.50
CA LYS A 404 49.13 -27.43 -5.87
C LYS A 404 50.48 -27.44 -5.15
N VAL A 405 50.59 -28.25 -4.11
CA VAL A 405 51.81 -28.54 -3.37
C VAL A 405 51.99 -30.05 -3.29
N THR A 406 53.23 -30.52 -3.43
CA THR A 406 53.62 -31.94 -3.34
C THR A 406 54.71 -32.08 -2.29
N GLN A 407 54.62 -33.11 -1.45
CA GLN A 407 55.64 -33.50 -0.48
C GLN A 407 55.82 -35.02 -0.50
N ASP A 408 57.07 -35.46 -0.53
CA ASP A 408 57.42 -36.88 -0.43
C ASP A 408 57.53 -37.28 1.06
N VAL A 409 57.05 -38.48 1.40
CA VAL A 409 56.99 -39.02 2.76
C VAL A 409 57.33 -40.51 2.74
N THR A 410 57.82 -41.06 3.85
CA THR A 410 58.14 -42.50 3.96
C THR A 410 56.99 -43.27 4.61
N VAL A 411 56.43 -44.25 3.91
CA VAL A 411 55.52 -45.25 4.49
C VAL A 411 56.35 -46.41 5.06
N GLN A 412 56.00 -46.89 6.26
CA GLN A 412 56.67 -48.02 6.90
C GLN A 412 55.67 -48.82 7.77
N ASN A 413 55.05 -49.86 7.21
CA ASN A 413 54.05 -50.70 7.87
C ASN A 413 54.62 -51.99 8.50
N ARG A 414 55.87 -52.39 8.21
CA ARG A 414 56.42 -53.69 8.65
C ARG A 414 57.53 -53.54 9.69
N PHE A 415 57.28 -54.11 10.87
CA PHE A 415 58.22 -54.19 11.99
C PHE A 415 58.35 -55.63 12.51
N PRO A 416 59.48 -56.01 13.14
CA PRO A 416 59.55 -57.22 13.95
C PRO A 416 58.58 -57.14 15.14
N ALA A 417 58.00 -58.28 15.55
CA ALA A 417 57.04 -58.32 16.66
C ALA A 417 57.64 -57.93 18.04
N GLU A 418 58.97 -57.96 18.15
CA GLU A 418 59.75 -57.49 19.33
C GLU A 418 60.00 -55.97 19.30
N LEU A 419 59.45 -55.25 18.31
CA LEU A 419 59.51 -53.80 18.14
C LEU A 419 58.12 -53.25 17.75
N SER A 420 57.06 -53.85 18.31
CA SER A 420 55.67 -53.49 17.99
C SER A 420 55.35 -52.07 18.49
N PRO A 421 54.97 -51.12 17.61
CA PRO A 421 54.71 -49.75 18.02
C PRO A 421 53.34 -49.62 18.71
N VAL A 422 53.39 -49.24 19.99
CA VAL A 422 52.27 -48.58 20.68
C VAL A 422 52.35 -47.10 20.32
N HIS A 423 51.28 -46.49 19.81
CA HIS A 423 51.21 -45.06 19.57
C HIS A 423 50.33 -44.42 20.64
N VAL A 424 50.83 -43.37 21.29
CA VAL A 424 50.06 -42.55 22.24
C VAL A 424 49.85 -41.18 21.63
N ARG A 425 48.62 -40.67 21.68
CA ARG A 425 48.27 -39.31 21.30
C ARG A 425 47.52 -38.64 22.44
N ILE A 426 48.09 -37.56 22.98
CA ILE A 426 47.34 -36.66 23.86
C ILE A 426 46.45 -35.79 22.95
N ILE A 427 45.13 -35.83 23.20
CA ILE A 427 44.13 -35.07 22.44
C ILE A 427 43.80 -33.76 23.17
N ASN A 428 43.78 -33.80 24.51
CA ASN A 428 43.59 -32.64 25.37
C ASN A 428 44.42 -32.84 26.66
N PRO A 429 45.09 -31.81 27.20
CA PRO A 429 45.24 -30.46 26.64
C PRO A 429 46.18 -30.43 25.43
N GLU A 430 46.24 -29.31 24.72
CA GLU A 430 47.18 -29.08 23.62
C GLU A 430 48.59 -28.73 24.10
N ASN A 431 49.60 -28.91 23.23
CA ASN A 431 50.96 -28.52 23.54
C ASN A 431 51.12 -27.00 23.57
N MET A 432 51.71 -26.49 24.65
CA MET A 432 51.79 -25.08 25.05
C MET A 432 50.43 -24.44 25.42
N GLU A 433 49.38 -25.22 25.73
CA GLU A 433 48.11 -24.68 26.24
C GLU A 433 48.31 -23.97 27.60
N GLU A 434 47.68 -22.80 27.77
CA GLU A 434 47.64 -22.08 29.04
C GLU A 434 46.48 -22.57 29.92
N LEU A 435 46.81 -23.12 31.08
CA LEU A 435 45.87 -23.72 32.02
C LEU A 435 45.99 -23.10 33.41
N TYR A 436 44.92 -23.12 34.20
CA TYR A 436 44.92 -22.47 35.52
C TYR A 436 45.32 -23.42 36.64
N ALA A 437 46.39 -23.09 37.37
CA ALA A 437 47.01 -23.94 38.41
C ALA A 437 46.07 -24.34 39.57
N ASN A 438 44.92 -23.66 39.73
CA ASN A 438 43.92 -23.95 40.75
C ASN A 438 42.77 -24.88 40.28
N ARG A 439 42.90 -25.52 39.11
CA ARG A 439 41.94 -26.50 38.58
C ARG A 439 42.64 -27.84 38.31
N SER A 440 41.85 -28.93 38.31
CA SER A 440 42.33 -30.22 37.82
C SER A 440 42.50 -30.17 36.30
N ILE A 441 43.62 -30.67 35.78
CA ILE A 441 43.90 -30.69 34.34
C ILE A 441 43.10 -31.85 33.70
N PRO A 442 42.25 -31.59 32.69
CA PRO A 442 41.50 -32.62 31.99
C PRO A 442 42.36 -33.26 30.90
N MET A 443 42.70 -34.53 31.09
CA MET A 443 43.43 -35.32 30.11
C MET A 443 42.45 -36.14 29.27
N GLN A 444 42.54 -36.02 27.95
CA GLN A 444 41.98 -36.97 27.00
C GLN A 444 43.11 -37.54 26.15
N ILE A 445 43.21 -38.87 26.11
CA ILE A 445 44.25 -39.57 25.36
C ILE A 445 43.63 -40.64 24.45
N GLU A 446 44.33 -40.94 23.38
CA GLU A 446 44.07 -42.05 22.47
C GLU A 446 45.33 -42.90 22.36
N VAL A 447 45.17 -44.21 22.48
CA VAL A 447 46.25 -45.18 22.32
C VAL A 447 45.87 -46.16 21.23
N THR A 448 46.72 -46.26 20.21
CA THR A 448 46.57 -47.21 19.10
C THR A 448 47.77 -48.14 19.05
N HIS A 449 47.64 -49.25 18.31
CA HIS A 449 48.68 -50.26 18.21
C HIS A 449 48.55 -50.95 16.85
N ASP A 450 49.63 -50.94 16.05
CA ASP A 450 49.55 -51.28 14.61
C ASP A 450 49.10 -52.73 14.31
N TYR A 451 49.22 -53.64 15.29
CA TYR A 451 48.72 -55.03 15.21
C TYR A 451 47.57 -55.36 16.18
N GLU A 452 46.80 -54.35 16.64
CA GLU A 452 45.57 -54.54 17.45
C GLU A 452 45.76 -55.30 18.79
N TYR A 453 46.97 -55.36 19.35
CA TYR A 453 47.17 -55.88 20.71
C TYR A 453 46.54 -54.96 21.76
N SER A 454 46.07 -55.59 22.84
CA SER A 454 45.49 -54.90 23.99
C SER A 454 46.56 -54.23 24.86
N ILE A 455 46.29 -52.99 25.25
CA ILE A 455 47.06 -52.27 26.28
C ILE A 455 46.81 -52.95 27.63
N GLY A 456 47.89 -53.26 28.35
CA GLY A 456 47.84 -53.83 29.70
C GLY A 456 47.96 -52.78 30.80
N TYR A 457 48.65 -51.67 30.53
CA TYR A 457 48.94 -50.63 31.51
C TYR A 457 49.11 -49.25 30.83
N ILE A 458 48.64 -48.19 31.47
CA ILE A 458 48.95 -46.79 31.12
C ILE A 458 49.31 -46.05 32.39
N GLU A 459 50.34 -45.21 32.33
CA GLU A 459 50.66 -44.21 33.34
C GLU A 459 50.76 -42.79 32.76
N CYS A 460 50.51 -41.81 33.62
CA CYS A 460 50.69 -40.38 33.34
C CYS A 460 51.59 -39.78 34.43
N ILE A 461 52.65 -39.12 33.98
CA ILE A 461 53.70 -38.49 34.78
C ILE A 461 53.67 -36.98 34.48
N VAL A 462 53.91 -36.15 35.49
CA VAL A 462 54.18 -34.72 35.33
C VAL A 462 55.56 -34.42 35.90
N GLU A 463 56.40 -33.73 35.14
CA GLU A 463 57.70 -33.25 35.61
C GLU A 463 57.58 -31.81 36.15
N GLU A 464 58.00 -31.61 37.39
CA GLU A 464 58.04 -30.31 38.08
C GLU A 464 59.36 -30.19 38.85
N ASN A 465 60.19 -29.18 38.53
CA ASN A 465 61.49 -28.92 39.16
C ASN A 465 62.46 -30.13 39.20
N ASP A 466 62.62 -30.82 38.06
CA ASP A 466 63.44 -32.04 37.90
C ASP A 466 62.96 -33.26 38.73
N GLU A 467 61.76 -33.22 39.35
CA GLU A 467 61.11 -34.39 39.96
C GLU A 467 59.96 -34.93 39.08
N GLU A 468 60.01 -36.23 38.75
CA GLU A 468 58.91 -36.95 38.08
C GLU A 468 57.80 -37.33 39.08
N TYR A 469 56.56 -36.98 38.76
CA TYR A 469 55.40 -37.31 39.58
C TYR A 469 54.35 -38.10 38.79
N ARG A 470 54.24 -39.41 39.03
CA ARG A 470 53.10 -40.21 38.54
C ARG A 470 51.80 -39.69 39.17
N VAL A 471 50.93 -39.12 38.34
CA VAL A 471 49.66 -38.48 38.73
C VAL A 471 48.43 -39.36 38.52
N TRP A 472 48.52 -40.30 37.59
CA TRP A 472 47.44 -41.23 37.24
C TRP A 472 48.02 -42.49 36.64
N GLU A 473 47.37 -43.63 36.88
CA GLU A 473 47.67 -44.89 36.21
C GLU A 473 46.41 -45.75 36.11
N LYS A 474 46.40 -46.67 35.13
CA LYS A 474 45.32 -47.63 34.93
C LYS A 474 45.87 -48.95 34.38
N HIS A 475 45.50 -50.04 35.03
CA HIS A 475 45.77 -51.41 34.59
C HIS A 475 44.50 -52.00 33.95
N TYR A 476 44.65 -52.80 32.90
CA TYR A 476 43.54 -53.37 32.15
C TYR A 476 43.53 -54.89 32.27
N ALA A 477 42.36 -55.47 32.58
CA ALA A 477 42.22 -56.91 32.71
C ALA A 477 41.70 -57.57 31.43
N CYS A 478 42.30 -58.69 31.04
CA CYS A 478 41.73 -59.62 30.07
C CYS A 478 40.88 -60.68 30.79
N ARG A 479 39.61 -60.82 30.38
CA ARG A 479 38.67 -61.79 30.94
C ARG A 479 38.44 -62.94 29.96
N VAL A 480 38.68 -64.17 30.41
CA VAL A 480 38.51 -65.37 29.59
C VAL A 480 37.06 -65.82 29.58
N GLY A 481 36.30 -65.45 28.55
CA GLY A 481 35.01 -66.04 28.22
C GLY A 481 35.14 -66.96 26.99
N TYR A 482 34.49 -68.12 26.98
CA TYR A 482 34.33 -68.84 25.71
C TYR A 482 33.19 -68.17 24.91
N PRO A 483 33.39 -67.79 23.63
CA PRO A 483 34.46 -68.20 22.72
C PRO A 483 35.58 -67.16 22.44
N ARG A 484 35.66 -66.04 23.16
CA ARG A 484 36.72 -65.02 23.01
C ARG A 484 37.18 -64.46 24.35
N VAL A 485 38.50 -64.38 24.54
CA VAL A 485 39.08 -63.45 25.52
C VAL A 485 38.67 -62.04 25.12
N VAL A 486 38.19 -61.26 26.08
CA VAL A 486 37.89 -59.83 25.91
C VAL A 486 38.80 -59.07 26.86
N CYS A 487 39.51 -58.07 26.35
CA CYS A 487 40.45 -57.26 27.12
C CYS A 487 39.92 -55.84 27.30
N GLU A 488 39.97 -55.34 28.53
CA GLU A 488 39.45 -54.01 28.87
C GLU A 488 40.24 -52.85 28.21
N GLY A 489 41.41 -53.15 27.63
CA GLY A 489 42.26 -52.24 26.87
C GLY A 489 42.45 -52.63 25.39
N GLU A 490 41.45 -53.24 24.75
CA GLU A 490 41.43 -53.43 23.28
C GLU A 490 41.65 -52.09 22.54
N THR A 491 42.47 -52.09 21.48
CA THR A 491 42.84 -50.88 20.72
C THR A 491 41.97 -50.70 19.46
N PRO A 492 41.66 -49.46 19.02
CA PRO A 492 42.05 -48.17 19.61
C PRO A 492 41.33 -47.89 20.93
N LEU A 493 42.10 -47.41 21.91
CA LEU A 493 41.68 -47.18 23.29
C LEU A 493 41.66 -45.68 23.59
N THR A 494 40.49 -45.12 23.92
CA THR A 494 40.37 -43.72 24.37
C THR A 494 40.16 -43.69 25.88
N GLU A 495 40.94 -42.85 26.59
CA GLU A 495 40.76 -42.61 28.02
C GLU A 495 40.55 -41.12 28.30
N THR A 496 39.77 -40.83 29.34
CA THR A 496 39.59 -39.47 29.86
C THR A 496 39.71 -39.49 31.37
N PHE A 497 40.63 -38.68 31.90
CA PHE A 497 40.92 -38.62 33.33
C PHE A 497 41.25 -37.19 33.77
N LEU A 498 41.31 -36.97 35.09
CA LEU A 498 41.66 -35.69 35.68
C LEU A 498 42.94 -35.82 36.48
N ILE A 499 43.96 -35.02 36.15
CA ILE A 499 45.10 -34.81 37.04
C ILE A 499 44.61 -33.92 38.19
N ARG A 500 44.48 -34.52 39.38
CA ARG A 500 43.92 -33.86 40.58
C ARG A 500 44.97 -33.23 41.51
N ARG A 501 46.25 -33.46 41.23
CA ARG A 501 47.36 -32.79 41.93
C ARG A 501 47.45 -31.35 41.44
N SER A 502 47.65 -30.40 42.37
CA SER A 502 48.04 -29.03 42.05
C SER A 502 49.55 -28.95 41.91
N PHE A 503 50.00 -28.07 41.03
CA PHE A 503 51.40 -27.81 40.69
C PHE A 503 51.67 -26.30 40.75
N GLY A 504 52.95 -25.90 40.71
CA GLY A 504 53.37 -24.50 40.66
C GLY A 504 52.99 -23.78 39.36
N LEU A 505 53.20 -22.47 39.33
CA LEU A 505 53.07 -21.67 38.11
C LEU A 505 54.28 -21.89 37.18
N GLY A 506 54.06 -21.81 35.87
CA GLY A 506 55.09 -21.98 34.83
C GLY A 506 54.88 -23.22 33.95
N LEU A 507 55.93 -23.62 33.23
CA LEU A 507 55.88 -24.74 32.29
C LEU A 507 56.05 -26.08 33.02
N HIS A 508 55.23 -27.07 32.67
CA HIS A 508 55.33 -28.46 33.15
C HIS A 508 55.23 -29.42 31.96
N GLU A 509 56.10 -30.44 31.89
CA GLU A 509 55.94 -31.53 30.92
C GLU A 509 54.97 -32.57 31.49
N ILE A 510 53.91 -32.89 30.74
CA ILE A 510 53.00 -34.00 31.02
C ILE A 510 53.33 -35.12 30.03
N ARG A 511 53.79 -36.27 30.55
CA ARG A 511 54.18 -37.45 29.77
C ARG A 511 53.23 -38.61 30.06
N VAL A 512 52.63 -39.16 29.01
CA VAL A 512 51.76 -40.33 29.06
C VAL A 512 52.49 -41.50 28.41
N ILE A 513 52.51 -42.65 29.08
CA ILE A 513 53.17 -43.88 28.61
C ILE A 513 52.15 -45.02 28.64
N ALA A 514 52.00 -45.74 27.54
CA ALA A 514 51.14 -46.91 27.42
C ALA A 514 51.97 -48.16 27.09
N TYR A 515 51.58 -49.30 27.66
CA TYR A 515 52.28 -50.58 27.55
C TYR A 515 51.33 -51.67 27.07
N ASP A 516 51.74 -52.45 26.06
CA ASP A 516 50.97 -53.60 25.58
C ASP A 516 51.04 -54.80 26.55
N GLY A 517 50.29 -55.86 26.25
CA GLY A 517 50.31 -57.12 27.02
C GLY A 517 51.61 -57.93 26.97
N LEU A 518 52.63 -57.47 26.23
CA LEU A 518 53.95 -58.10 26.11
C LEU A 518 55.08 -57.26 26.77
N GLY A 519 54.80 -56.00 27.10
CA GLY A 519 55.73 -55.06 27.71
C GLY A 519 56.37 -54.07 26.73
N ASN A 520 55.97 -54.06 25.46
CA ASN A 520 56.34 -52.98 24.53
C ASN A 520 55.63 -51.69 24.97
N SER A 521 56.29 -50.54 24.83
CA SER A 521 55.72 -49.25 25.23
C SER A 521 55.80 -48.18 24.15
N GLY A 522 54.89 -47.22 24.29
CA GLY A 522 54.87 -45.99 23.52
C GLY A 522 54.54 -44.83 24.44
N SER A 523 55.00 -43.63 24.09
CA SER A 523 54.77 -42.43 24.89
C SER A 523 54.50 -41.20 24.05
N SER A 524 53.85 -40.23 24.69
CA SER A 524 53.62 -38.89 24.17
C SER A 524 53.81 -37.92 25.32
N SER A 525 54.43 -36.76 25.06
CA SER A 525 54.43 -35.66 26.02
C SER A 525 54.08 -34.34 25.37
N ILE A 526 53.57 -33.45 26.23
CA ILE A 526 53.23 -32.07 25.93
C ILE A 526 53.77 -31.20 27.07
N ILE A 527 54.04 -29.93 26.78
CA ILE A 527 54.29 -28.91 27.79
C ILE A 527 52.98 -28.13 27.98
N VAL A 528 52.58 -27.85 29.22
CA VAL A 528 51.48 -26.91 29.53
C VAL A 528 52.01 -25.73 30.34
N ASN A 529 51.44 -24.54 30.13
CA ASN A 529 51.78 -23.35 30.90
C ASN A 529 50.74 -23.11 32.01
N LEU A 530 51.11 -23.36 33.27
CA LEU A 530 50.24 -23.13 34.41
C LEU A 530 50.29 -21.67 34.85
N THR A 531 49.21 -20.95 34.62
CA THR A 531 49.06 -19.51 34.89
C THR A 531 48.13 -19.24 36.07
N GLU A 532 48.21 -18.02 36.62
CA GLU A 532 47.17 -17.53 37.54
C GLU A 532 45.87 -17.29 36.75
N PRO A 533 44.69 -17.64 37.31
CA PRO A 533 43.43 -17.32 36.66
C PRO A 533 43.31 -15.80 36.49
N PRO A 534 42.90 -15.30 35.31
CA PRO A 534 42.81 -13.87 35.08
C PRO A 534 41.82 -13.23 36.06
N PRO A 535 42.05 -11.96 36.48
CA PRO A 535 41.06 -11.21 37.23
C PRO A 535 39.74 -11.21 36.44
N LEU A 536 38.62 -11.35 37.16
CA LEU A 536 37.29 -11.48 36.55
C LEU A 536 37.11 -10.44 35.42
N PRO A 537 36.72 -10.86 34.21
CA PRO A 537 36.57 -9.93 33.11
C PRO A 537 35.55 -8.84 33.48
N PRO A 538 35.71 -7.61 32.96
CA PRO A 538 34.66 -6.61 33.10
C PRO A 538 33.34 -7.19 32.57
N PRO A 539 32.19 -6.79 33.15
CA PRO A 539 30.90 -7.29 32.68
C PRO A 539 30.78 -7.10 31.17
N PRO A 540 30.20 -8.08 30.44
CA PRO A 540 30.09 -7.98 28.99
C PRO A 540 29.44 -6.65 28.62
N GLN A 541 29.93 -6.02 27.54
CA GLN A 541 29.30 -4.81 27.01
C GLN A 541 27.79 -5.08 26.86
N PRO A 542 26.92 -4.13 27.24
CA PRO A 542 25.49 -4.32 27.10
C PRO A 542 25.15 -4.72 25.67
N ALA A 543 24.57 -5.90 25.51
CA ALA A 543 24.10 -6.33 24.20
C ALA A 543 23.09 -5.29 23.70
N PRO A 544 23.15 -4.90 22.41
CA PRO A 544 22.13 -4.05 21.82
C PRO A 544 20.79 -4.77 21.96
N SER A 545 19.81 -4.14 22.60
CA SER A 545 18.53 -4.78 22.93
C SER A 545 17.38 -3.86 22.61
N VAL A 546 16.29 -4.47 22.14
CA VAL A 546 14.99 -3.82 22.01
C VAL A 546 14.01 -4.41 23.01
N THR A 547 12.91 -3.72 23.26
CA THR A 547 11.80 -4.25 24.04
C THR A 547 10.49 -3.83 23.38
N PRO A 548 9.67 -4.78 22.89
CA PRO A 548 8.36 -4.45 22.36
C PRO A 548 7.34 -4.22 23.49
N SER A 549 6.34 -3.40 23.22
CA SER A 549 5.07 -3.37 23.96
C SER A 549 3.90 -3.29 22.99
N LEU A 550 2.83 -4.05 23.26
CA LEU A 550 1.71 -4.25 22.35
C LEU A 550 0.40 -3.76 22.98
N ASN A 551 -0.33 -2.92 22.26
CA ASN A 551 -1.69 -2.50 22.59
C ASN A 551 -2.65 -2.88 21.46
N VAL A 552 -3.80 -3.48 21.81
CA VAL A 552 -4.83 -3.94 20.87
C VAL A 552 -6.19 -3.43 21.32
N LEU A 553 -6.88 -2.72 20.42
CA LEU A 553 -8.19 -2.14 20.68
C LEU A 553 -9.18 -2.51 19.57
N ARG A 554 -10.21 -3.29 19.90
CA ARG A 554 -11.32 -3.52 18.97
C ARG A 554 -12.13 -2.24 18.75
N ARG A 555 -12.48 -1.98 17.50
CA ARG A 555 -13.44 -0.96 17.04
C ARG A 555 -14.47 -1.68 16.18
N ASP A 556 -15.66 -1.91 16.74
CA ASP A 556 -16.75 -2.65 16.11
C ASP A 556 -16.28 -3.96 15.46
N ASN A 557 -16.19 -4.01 14.12
CA ASN A 557 -15.83 -5.18 13.31
C ASN A 557 -14.31 -5.37 13.06
N TYR A 558 -13.45 -4.46 13.54
CA TYR A 558 -12.00 -4.50 13.28
C TYR A 558 -11.17 -4.21 14.54
N PHE A 559 -9.84 -4.34 14.43
CA PHE A 559 -8.89 -4.12 15.51
C PHE A 559 -7.86 -3.08 15.08
N LEU A 560 -7.65 -2.07 15.94
CA LEU A 560 -6.49 -1.19 15.89
C LEU A 560 -5.39 -1.81 16.73
N VAL A 561 -4.17 -1.87 16.19
CA VAL A 561 -3.00 -2.40 16.88
C VAL A 561 -1.91 -1.35 16.88
N THR A 562 -1.32 -1.12 18.05
CA THR A 562 -0.16 -0.27 18.26
C THR A 562 0.95 -1.13 18.84
N LEU A 563 2.05 -1.31 18.10
CA LEU A 563 3.26 -1.97 18.55
C LEU A 563 4.37 -0.93 18.72
N THR A 564 4.81 -0.70 19.95
CA THR A 564 5.96 0.14 20.25
C THR A 564 7.21 -0.73 20.41
N ILE A 565 8.33 -0.32 19.81
CA ILE A 565 9.65 -0.94 19.95
C ILE A 565 10.58 0.08 20.60
N ASP A 566 10.95 -0.14 21.87
CA ASP A 566 11.88 0.70 22.63
C ASP A 566 13.32 0.19 22.48
N ASN A 567 14.30 1.09 22.29
CA ASN A 567 15.73 0.75 22.31
C ASN A 567 16.26 0.70 23.76
N THR A 568 16.19 -0.49 24.38
CA THR A 568 16.56 -0.71 25.79
C THR A 568 18.02 -1.10 26.00
N GLY A 569 18.87 -0.96 24.98
CA GLY A 569 20.32 -1.14 25.08
C GLY A 569 20.93 -0.20 26.14
N ARG A 570 21.40 -0.76 27.26
CA ARG A 570 22.05 0.03 28.33
C ARG A 570 23.36 0.62 27.81
N GLY A 571 23.71 1.85 28.23
CA GLY A 571 25.01 2.46 27.92
C GLY A 571 24.97 3.81 27.22
N GLY A 572 23.79 4.33 26.83
CA GLY A 572 23.63 5.73 26.45
C GLY A 572 24.02 6.11 25.01
N LEU A 573 24.57 5.19 24.23
CA LEU A 573 25.14 5.45 22.89
C LEU A 573 24.91 4.31 21.87
N ILE A 574 24.00 3.37 22.18
CA ILE A 574 23.71 2.22 21.30
C ILE A 574 22.67 2.65 20.26
N ASN A 575 23.14 3.02 19.06
CA ASN A 575 22.26 3.37 17.95
C ASN A 575 22.17 2.18 16.98
N LEU A 576 20.99 1.58 16.88
CA LEU A 576 20.70 0.45 16.00
C LEU A 576 20.57 0.94 14.55
N ARG A 577 20.96 0.11 13.58
CA ARG A 577 20.86 0.43 12.13
C ARG A 577 20.17 -0.71 11.38
N ASP A 578 19.61 -0.38 10.20
CA ASP A 578 19.02 -1.35 9.26
C ASP A 578 18.06 -2.33 9.94
N ILE A 579 17.06 -1.76 10.60
CA ILE A 579 16.10 -2.48 11.44
C ILE A 579 15.01 -3.09 10.55
N GLU A 580 14.75 -4.38 10.74
CA GLU A 580 13.70 -5.12 10.05
C GLU A 580 12.79 -5.78 11.10
N ILE A 581 11.55 -5.29 11.17
CA ILE A 581 10.51 -5.77 12.08
C ILE A 581 9.51 -6.59 11.27
N ILE A 582 9.25 -7.83 11.70
CA ILE A 582 8.26 -8.72 11.09
C ILE A 582 7.20 -9.05 12.14
N ILE A 583 5.93 -8.82 11.83
CA ILE A 583 4.80 -9.02 12.74
C ILE A 583 3.81 -9.99 12.08
N ASN A 584 3.65 -11.17 12.65
CA ASN A 584 2.68 -12.16 12.18
C ASN A 584 1.32 -11.96 12.87
N ASN A 585 0.22 -12.04 12.11
CA ASN A 585 -1.15 -11.93 12.64
C ASN A 585 -2.00 -13.08 12.10
N THR A 586 -2.31 -14.07 12.94
CA THR A 586 -2.98 -15.31 12.55
C THR A 586 -4.50 -15.16 12.67
N GLY A 587 -5.23 -15.49 11.60
CA GLY A 587 -6.70 -15.35 11.57
C GLY A 587 -7.22 -13.94 11.24
N PHE A 588 -6.32 -13.02 10.87
CA PHE A 588 -6.63 -11.63 10.52
C PHE A 588 -6.01 -11.23 9.18
N GLN A 589 -6.58 -10.22 8.53
CA GLN A 589 -6.01 -9.54 7.37
C GLN A 589 -5.72 -8.07 7.72
N SER A 590 -4.52 -7.58 7.40
CA SER A 590 -4.21 -6.14 7.48
C SER A 590 -4.86 -5.36 6.33
N THR A 591 -5.31 -4.12 6.58
CA THR A 591 -5.81 -3.22 5.54
C THR A 591 -4.72 -2.56 4.70
N GLY A 592 -3.43 -2.83 4.96
CA GLY A 592 -2.31 -2.19 4.27
C GLY A 592 -1.93 -0.82 4.82
N ASP A 593 -2.87 -0.11 5.47
CA ASP A 593 -2.60 1.08 6.28
C ASP A 593 -1.66 0.72 7.45
N ILE A 594 -0.36 0.99 7.28
CA ILE A 594 0.67 0.85 8.31
C ILE A 594 1.35 2.20 8.49
N SER A 595 1.12 2.81 9.66
CA SER A 595 1.75 4.07 10.05
C SER A 595 2.91 3.77 10.99
N VAL A 596 4.14 3.99 10.53
CA VAL A 596 5.35 3.90 11.36
C VAL A 596 5.71 5.31 11.79
N THR A 597 5.83 5.56 13.09
CA THR A 597 6.28 6.84 13.64
C THR A 597 7.46 6.67 14.59
N ARG A 598 8.46 7.55 14.49
CA ARG A 598 9.52 7.66 15.49
C ARG A 598 9.10 8.68 16.54
N ARG A 599 9.10 8.32 17.82
CA ARG A 599 8.88 9.28 18.91
C ARG A 599 10.21 9.71 19.51
N CYS A 600 10.79 10.73 18.88
CA CYS A 600 11.89 11.54 19.40
C CYS A 600 11.48 13.03 19.31
N GLY A 601 12.28 13.92 19.90
CA GLY A 601 11.94 15.34 20.04
C GLY A 601 11.70 16.08 18.71
N ILE A 602 10.42 16.35 18.42
CA ILE A 602 9.95 17.34 17.43
C ILE A 602 10.17 16.98 15.94
N SER A 603 10.11 15.70 15.54
CA SER A 603 9.96 15.34 14.12
C SER A 603 9.22 14.01 13.85
N GLU A 604 8.06 14.08 13.19
CA GLU A 604 7.42 12.91 12.58
C GLU A 604 8.20 12.48 11.32
N PHE A 605 8.75 11.26 11.34
CA PHE A 605 9.06 10.50 10.13
C PHE A 605 7.96 9.46 9.90
N ARG A 606 7.58 9.21 8.64
CA ARG A 606 6.60 8.18 8.26
C ARG A 606 7.14 7.28 7.16
N SER A 607 7.47 6.04 7.53
CA SER A 607 7.66 4.92 6.60
C SER A 607 6.36 4.11 6.49
N HIS A 608 6.23 3.34 5.40
CA HIS A 608 5.13 2.39 5.18
C HIS A 608 5.69 0.97 5.31
N GLY A 609 4.90 0.03 5.84
CA GLY A 609 5.27 -1.39 5.88
C GLY A 609 4.70 -2.18 4.69
N ASP A 610 5.38 -3.26 4.34
CA ASP A 610 4.90 -4.26 3.36
C ASP A 610 3.90 -5.22 4.05
N VAL A 611 2.88 -5.70 3.34
CA VAL A 611 1.97 -6.77 3.79
C VAL A 611 2.10 -8.00 2.90
N SER A 612 2.13 -9.19 3.49
CA SER A 612 2.07 -10.47 2.76
C SER A 612 1.19 -11.47 3.48
N TYR A 613 0.26 -12.10 2.75
CA TYR A 613 -0.62 -13.12 3.31
C TYR A 613 -0.02 -14.53 3.13
N LEU A 614 0.53 -15.08 4.22
CA LEU A 614 1.11 -16.42 4.29
C LEU A 614 -0.02 -17.45 4.45
N GLN A 615 -0.61 -17.83 3.32
CA GLN A 615 -1.84 -18.62 3.26
C GLN A 615 -1.83 -19.91 4.08
N ASP A 616 -0.81 -20.75 3.92
CA ASP A 616 -0.74 -22.07 4.57
C ASP A 616 -0.63 -21.96 6.10
N GLN A 617 -0.29 -20.78 6.61
CA GLN A 617 -0.21 -20.44 8.04
C GLN A 617 -1.37 -19.54 8.49
N LYS A 618 -2.23 -19.07 7.56
CA LYS A 618 -3.31 -18.08 7.80
C LYS A 618 -2.83 -16.77 8.42
N ILE A 619 -1.59 -16.37 8.11
CA ILE A 619 -0.91 -15.22 8.71
C ILE A 619 -0.92 -14.02 7.74
N SER A 620 -1.49 -12.89 8.18
CA SER A 620 -1.19 -11.58 7.60
C SER A 620 0.13 -11.07 8.20
N GLN A 621 1.24 -11.34 7.52
CA GLN A 621 2.55 -10.82 7.89
C GLN A 621 2.68 -9.35 7.50
N ILE A 622 3.10 -8.53 8.45
CA ILE A 622 3.53 -7.14 8.22
C ILE A 622 5.06 -7.11 8.32
N ARG A 623 5.71 -6.37 7.42
CA ARG A 623 7.16 -6.13 7.46
C ARG A 623 7.45 -4.64 7.40
N VAL A 624 8.10 -4.12 8.43
CA VAL A 624 8.60 -2.73 8.49
C VAL A 624 10.12 -2.75 8.39
N LYS A 625 10.68 -1.86 7.56
CA LYS A 625 12.12 -1.65 7.40
C LYS A 625 12.44 -0.19 7.72
N GLU A 626 13.33 0.05 8.67
CA GLU A 626 13.61 1.38 9.21
C GLU A 626 15.12 1.58 9.40
N VAL A 627 15.64 2.77 9.05
CA VAL A 627 17.09 2.96 8.84
C VAL A 627 17.88 3.01 10.15
N SER A 628 17.25 3.44 11.25
CA SER A 628 17.89 3.45 12.57
C SER A 628 16.90 3.53 13.73
N LEU A 629 17.41 3.27 14.93
CA LEU A 629 16.81 3.70 16.18
C LEU A 629 17.94 4.08 17.13
N ASP A 630 18.03 5.35 17.48
CA ASP A 630 19.07 5.86 18.36
C ASP A 630 18.73 5.53 19.84
N TRP A 631 19.64 5.78 20.79
CA TRP A 631 19.37 5.46 22.20
C TRP A 631 18.26 6.33 22.82
N ASP A 632 17.41 5.74 23.65
CA ASP A 632 16.18 6.35 24.23
C ASP A 632 15.10 6.75 23.20
N GLU A 633 15.28 6.41 21.91
CA GLU A 633 14.22 6.50 20.91
C GLU A 633 13.31 5.25 20.92
N GLN A 634 12.05 5.44 20.52
CA GLN A 634 11.07 4.37 20.28
C GLN A 634 10.41 4.49 18.90
N ILE A 635 10.10 3.35 18.28
CA ILE A 635 9.29 3.28 17.05
C ILE A 635 7.89 2.80 17.44
N GLU A 636 6.86 3.54 17.06
CA GLU A 636 5.45 3.15 17.21
C GLU A 636 4.88 2.78 15.83
N ILE A 637 4.45 1.53 15.67
CA ILE A 637 3.84 0.98 14.46
C ILE A 637 2.35 0.80 14.72
N GLU A 638 1.52 1.61 14.06
CA GLU A 638 0.07 1.49 14.07
C GLU A 638 -0.43 0.80 12.79
N TYR A 639 -1.33 -0.18 12.94
CA TYR A 639 -1.97 -0.86 11.81
C TYR A 639 -3.39 -1.33 12.14
N THR A 640 -4.20 -1.52 11.09
CA THR A 640 -5.58 -2.04 11.22
C THR A 640 -5.66 -3.50 10.76
N LEU A 641 -6.37 -4.33 11.53
CA LEU A 641 -6.66 -5.73 11.23
C LEU A 641 -8.18 -5.99 11.18
N VAL A 642 -8.63 -6.80 10.21
CA VAL A 642 -10.00 -7.34 10.14
C VAL A 642 -9.97 -8.86 10.36
N PRO A 643 -10.82 -9.44 11.22
CA PRO A 643 -10.85 -10.88 11.46
C PRO A 643 -11.48 -11.64 10.29
N ILE A 644 -11.00 -12.86 10.07
CA ILE A 644 -11.39 -13.72 8.94
C ILE A 644 -12.13 -14.96 9.45
N LEU A 645 -13.28 -15.29 8.85
CA LEU A 645 -13.93 -16.59 9.01
C LEU A 645 -13.23 -17.66 8.17
N PHE A 646 -12.86 -18.74 8.84
CA PHE A 646 -12.22 -19.96 8.30
C PHE A 646 -13.03 -21.19 8.75
N ARG A 647 -12.46 -22.41 8.67
CA ARG A 647 -13.15 -23.70 8.85
C ARG A 647 -12.59 -24.56 10.01
N GLU A 648 -11.50 -24.14 10.64
CA GLU A 648 -10.78 -24.99 11.59
C GLU A 648 -10.92 -24.44 13.02
N PHE A 649 -10.26 -25.07 13.98
CA PHE A 649 -10.24 -24.59 15.37
C PHE A 649 -9.27 -23.41 15.49
N ASP A 650 -9.63 -22.31 14.84
CA ASP A 650 -8.70 -21.22 14.49
C ASP A 650 -8.32 -20.34 15.69
N GLU A 651 -7.03 -20.35 16.03
CA GLU A 651 -6.43 -19.49 17.05
C GLU A 651 -6.18 -18.07 16.52
N TYR A 652 -7.11 -17.15 16.81
CA TYR A 652 -6.98 -15.74 16.49
C TYR A 652 -5.92 -15.08 17.38
N THR A 653 -4.75 -14.81 16.80
CA THR A 653 -3.58 -14.24 17.50
C THR A 653 -3.01 -13.04 16.75
N ILE A 654 -2.97 -11.89 17.42
CA ILE A 654 -2.38 -10.64 16.92
C ILE A 654 -0.95 -10.56 17.44
N ALA A 655 0.00 -10.20 16.56
CA ALA A 655 1.43 -10.26 16.83
C ALA A 655 1.89 -11.66 17.33
N SER A 656 1.36 -12.74 16.72
CA SER A 656 1.63 -14.14 17.05
C SER A 656 3.11 -14.53 16.97
N ASN A 657 3.89 -13.77 16.21
CA ASN A 657 5.32 -13.62 16.41
C ASN A 657 5.74 -12.19 16.03
N ILE A 658 6.62 -11.58 16.84
CA ILE A 658 7.33 -10.35 16.50
C ILE A 658 8.81 -10.70 16.35
N ALA A 659 9.35 -10.63 15.14
CA ALA A 659 10.79 -10.67 14.92
C ALA A 659 11.32 -9.23 14.80
N VAL A 660 12.43 -8.92 15.47
CA VAL A 660 13.15 -7.65 15.28
C VAL A 660 14.62 -7.96 14.98
N SER A 661 15.03 -7.74 13.73
CA SER A 661 16.43 -7.80 13.33
C SER A 661 17.01 -6.39 13.21
N TYR A 662 18.31 -6.24 13.45
CA TYR A 662 19.03 -4.97 13.33
C TYR A 662 20.54 -5.23 13.26
N TRP A 663 21.29 -4.24 12.78
CA TRP A 663 22.75 -4.24 12.80
C TRP A 663 23.31 -3.36 13.92
N TYR A 664 24.39 -3.84 14.54
CA TYR A 664 25.19 -3.15 15.53
C TYR A 664 26.64 -3.67 15.47
N ASP A 665 27.63 -2.78 15.54
CA ASP A 665 29.06 -3.13 15.51
C ASP A 665 29.47 -4.17 14.44
N GLY A 666 29.01 -3.94 13.20
CA GLY A 666 29.28 -4.82 12.05
C GLY A 666 28.63 -6.21 12.10
N LYS A 667 27.71 -6.47 13.03
CA LYS A 667 27.02 -7.75 13.21
C LYS A 667 25.50 -7.58 13.15
N ARG A 668 24.81 -8.53 12.50
CA ARG A 668 23.34 -8.61 12.53
C ARG A 668 22.88 -9.39 13.76
N TYR A 669 22.00 -8.78 14.53
CA TYR A 669 21.28 -9.37 15.65
C TYR A 669 19.83 -9.65 15.23
N SER A 670 19.17 -10.57 15.93
CA SER A 670 17.74 -10.84 15.75
C SER A 670 17.14 -11.28 17.09
N GLN A 671 16.00 -10.69 17.46
CA GLN A 671 15.21 -11.08 18.62
C GLN A 671 13.81 -11.53 18.17
N GLN A 672 13.18 -12.42 18.94
CA GLN A 672 11.85 -12.97 18.69
C GLN A 672 11.01 -12.83 19.97
N PHE A 673 9.77 -12.36 19.85
CA PHE A 673 8.92 -12.05 21.00
C PHE A 673 7.51 -12.65 20.83
N ALA A 674 7.41 -13.98 20.89
CA ALA A 674 6.13 -14.69 20.82
C ALA A 674 5.25 -14.47 22.07
N ASP A 675 5.85 -14.25 23.24
CA ASP A 675 5.14 -14.09 24.53
C ASP A 675 4.28 -12.81 24.63
N LEU A 676 4.39 -11.89 23.66
CA LEU A 676 3.52 -10.70 23.55
C LEU A 676 2.26 -10.94 22.70
N ALA A 677 2.07 -12.13 22.12
CA ALA A 677 0.92 -12.44 21.28
C ALA A 677 -0.42 -12.19 22.00
N TRP A 678 -1.23 -11.28 21.45
CA TRP A 678 -2.56 -11.00 21.96
C TRP A 678 -3.57 -12.00 21.40
N SER A 679 -4.46 -12.52 22.25
CA SER A 679 -5.63 -13.29 21.82
C SER A 679 -6.85 -13.02 22.70
N SER A 680 -8.04 -12.99 22.08
CA SER A 680 -9.32 -12.94 22.78
C SER A 680 -10.44 -13.44 21.87
N SER A 681 -10.91 -14.66 22.11
CA SER A 681 -12.07 -15.23 21.41
C SER A 681 -13.32 -14.37 21.59
N THR A 682 -13.53 -13.83 22.79
CA THR A 682 -14.66 -12.93 23.11
C THR A 682 -14.66 -11.67 22.24
N GLU A 683 -13.52 -10.98 22.09
CA GLU A 683 -13.49 -9.76 21.27
C GLU A 683 -13.57 -10.08 19.78
N VAL A 684 -12.99 -11.19 19.33
CA VAL A 684 -13.13 -11.65 17.94
C VAL A 684 -14.58 -12.02 17.61
N ASP A 685 -15.29 -12.74 18.49
CA ASP A 685 -16.72 -13.01 18.33
C ASP A 685 -17.57 -11.73 18.43
N ASN A 686 -17.19 -10.75 19.26
CA ASN A 686 -17.83 -9.44 19.29
C ASN A 686 -17.65 -8.68 17.97
N ALA A 687 -16.47 -8.80 17.32
CA ALA A 687 -16.24 -8.24 15.99
C ALA A 687 -17.14 -8.90 14.94
N PHE A 688 -17.18 -10.23 14.87
CA PHE A 688 -18.06 -10.95 13.95
C PHE A 688 -19.55 -10.63 14.19
N ARG A 689 -20.00 -10.58 15.45
CA ARG A 689 -21.39 -10.25 15.82
C ARG A 689 -21.80 -8.80 15.51
N SER A 690 -20.85 -7.91 15.28
CA SER A 690 -21.11 -6.52 14.86
C SER A 690 -21.31 -6.37 13.35
N ALA A 691 -20.90 -7.36 12.55
CA ALA A 691 -20.85 -7.25 11.10
C ALA A 691 -22.14 -7.72 10.41
N ASP A 692 -22.74 -6.85 9.59
CA ASP A 692 -23.87 -7.17 8.70
C ASP A 692 -23.41 -7.53 7.27
N TYR A 693 -22.10 -7.64 7.04
CA TYR A 693 -21.49 -7.83 5.73
C TYR A 693 -20.37 -8.88 5.77
N LEU A 694 -20.46 -9.86 4.87
CA LEU A 694 -19.42 -10.86 4.66
C LEU A 694 -18.81 -10.66 3.26
N ILE A 695 -17.48 -10.57 3.18
CA ILE A 695 -16.74 -10.52 1.92
C ILE A 695 -15.92 -11.81 1.78
N ILE A 696 -16.17 -12.60 0.73
CA ILE A 696 -15.56 -13.92 0.56
C ILE A 696 -14.67 -14.04 -0.68
N THR A 697 -13.58 -14.79 -0.55
CA THR A 697 -12.73 -15.22 -1.68
C THR A 697 -12.00 -16.52 -1.34
N THR A 698 -11.28 -17.08 -2.29
CA THR A 698 -10.40 -18.24 -2.10
C THR A 698 -8.95 -17.79 -2.35
N PRO A 699 -8.15 -17.45 -1.32
CA PRO A 699 -6.76 -17.00 -1.51
C PRO A 699 -5.92 -18.00 -2.32
N ALA A 700 -6.15 -19.31 -2.11
CA ALA A 700 -5.49 -20.38 -2.84
C ALA A 700 -5.72 -20.34 -4.35
N HIS A 701 -6.87 -19.81 -4.78
CA HIS A 701 -7.16 -19.62 -6.20
C HIS A 701 -6.62 -18.26 -6.68
N LEU A 702 -6.66 -17.22 -5.85
CA LEU A 702 -6.07 -15.92 -6.21
C LEU A 702 -4.57 -16.07 -6.52
N PHE A 703 -3.78 -16.67 -5.63
CA PHE A 703 -2.35 -16.92 -5.88
C PHE A 703 -2.07 -17.96 -6.97
N ARG A 704 -3.00 -18.90 -7.22
CA ARG A 704 -2.86 -19.90 -8.30
C ARG A 704 -3.12 -19.32 -9.69
N HIS A 705 -4.03 -18.36 -9.80
CA HIS A 705 -4.49 -17.80 -11.08
C HIS A 705 -3.85 -16.45 -11.41
N ASN A 706 -3.20 -15.78 -10.44
CA ASN A 706 -2.52 -14.50 -10.66
C ASN A 706 -1.00 -14.63 -10.46
N SER A 707 -0.23 -14.30 -11.49
CA SER A 707 1.23 -14.34 -11.44
C SER A 707 1.87 -13.19 -10.66
N ASN A 708 1.18 -12.05 -10.51
CA ASN A 708 1.61 -10.99 -9.61
C ASN A 708 1.03 -11.20 -8.20
N HIS A 709 1.85 -11.73 -7.30
CA HIS A 709 1.47 -11.98 -5.91
C HIS A 709 1.29 -10.67 -5.11
N ASP A 710 1.91 -9.57 -5.52
CA ASP A 710 1.78 -8.28 -4.83
C ASP A 710 0.41 -7.64 -5.09
N ASP A 711 -0.13 -7.78 -6.30
CA ASP A 711 -1.52 -7.40 -6.60
C ASP A 711 -2.53 -8.26 -5.80
N VAL A 712 -2.24 -9.55 -5.59
CA VAL A 712 -3.07 -10.41 -4.72
C VAL A 712 -3.01 -9.94 -3.26
N ASN A 713 -1.82 -9.67 -2.71
CA ASN A 713 -1.66 -9.12 -1.36
C ASN A 713 -2.43 -7.79 -1.21
N ARG A 714 -2.31 -6.88 -2.19
CA ARG A 714 -3.00 -5.59 -2.21
C ARG A 714 -4.53 -5.74 -2.32
N LEU A 715 -5.02 -6.68 -3.14
CA LEU A 715 -6.45 -7.01 -3.23
C LEU A 715 -7.00 -7.50 -1.88
N LEU A 716 -6.28 -8.38 -1.18
CA LEU A 716 -6.68 -8.84 0.16
C LEU A 716 -6.68 -7.69 1.19
N CYS A 717 -5.75 -6.75 1.11
CA CYS A 717 -5.76 -5.52 1.93
C CYS A 717 -6.97 -4.63 1.63
N LEU A 718 -7.29 -4.37 0.37
CA LEU A 718 -8.47 -3.58 -0.03
C LEU A 718 -9.79 -4.26 0.33
N MET A 719 -9.85 -5.60 0.29
CA MET A 719 -10.98 -6.35 0.84
C MET A 719 -11.16 -6.10 2.35
N ALA A 720 -10.06 -6.10 3.11
CA ALA A 720 -10.10 -5.77 4.54
C ALA A 720 -10.49 -4.30 4.79
N GLU A 721 -10.02 -3.35 3.96
CA GLU A 721 -10.42 -1.95 4.06
C GLU A 721 -11.92 -1.75 3.76
N LEU A 722 -12.46 -2.41 2.72
CA LEU A 722 -13.89 -2.39 2.40
C LEU A 722 -14.73 -3.04 3.51
N ALA A 723 -14.23 -4.09 4.15
CA ALA A 723 -14.85 -4.70 5.33
C ALA A 723 -14.86 -3.73 6.53
N LYS A 724 -13.71 -3.15 6.89
CA LYS A 724 -13.55 -2.10 7.92
C LYS A 724 -14.56 -0.98 7.74
N GLU A 725 -14.53 -0.29 6.59
CA GLU A 725 -15.33 0.92 6.35
C GLU A 725 -16.83 0.68 6.19
N LYS A 726 -17.26 -0.57 5.99
CA LYS A 726 -18.67 -0.92 5.74
C LYS A 726 -19.20 -2.01 6.68
N CYS A 727 -18.73 -2.04 7.94
CA CYS A 727 -19.23 -2.92 9.01
C CYS A 727 -19.26 -4.40 8.58
N GLY A 728 -18.15 -4.87 8.03
CA GLY A 728 -17.99 -6.20 7.48
C GLY A 728 -16.78 -6.96 8.00
N VAL A 729 -16.74 -8.24 7.65
CA VAL A 729 -15.66 -9.18 7.96
C VAL A 729 -15.35 -10.04 6.74
N LEU A 730 -14.20 -10.71 6.77
CA LEU A 730 -13.76 -11.56 5.68
C LEU A 730 -14.19 -13.01 5.91
N GLY A 731 -14.35 -13.77 4.83
CA GLY A 731 -14.51 -15.23 4.87
C GLY A 731 -13.62 -15.88 3.81
N TYR A 732 -12.51 -16.48 4.22
CA TYR A 732 -11.56 -17.09 3.28
C TYR A 732 -11.92 -18.56 3.10
N VAL A 733 -12.42 -18.87 1.91
CA VAL A 733 -12.88 -20.20 1.53
C VAL A 733 -11.67 -21.12 1.34
N TRP A 734 -11.75 -22.32 1.92
CA TRP A 734 -10.76 -23.39 1.68
C TRP A 734 -11.00 -24.03 0.30
N GLU A 735 -9.93 -24.26 -0.46
CA GLU A 735 -9.95 -24.50 -1.92
C GLU A 735 -10.81 -25.67 -2.41
N TYR A 736 -11.03 -26.68 -1.56
CA TYR A 736 -11.81 -27.88 -1.91
C TYR A 736 -13.34 -27.70 -1.76
N HIS A 737 -13.82 -26.54 -1.31
CA HIS A 737 -15.25 -26.27 -1.30
C HIS A 737 -15.79 -26.00 -2.71
N ASP A 738 -16.85 -26.70 -3.08
CA ASP A 738 -17.67 -26.33 -4.22
C ASP A 738 -18.75 -25.31 -3.82
N ALA A 739 -19.67 -25.05 -4.75
CA ALA A 739 -20.72 -24.05 -4.58
C ALA A 739 -21.83 -24.45 -3.58
N GLU A 740 -22.00 -25.73 -3.23
CA GLU A 740 -22.83 -26.14 -2.08
C GLU A 740 -22.03 -26.09 -0.78
N GLY A 741 -20.73 -26.42 -0.81
CA GLY A 741 -19.82 -26.28 0.33
C GLY A 741 -19.83 -24.85 0.89
N ILE A 742 -19.60 -23.85 0.05
CA ILE A 742 -19.66 -22.42 0.42
C ILE A 742 -21.05 -22.07 0.96
N LYS A 743 -22.13 -22.48 0.26
CA LYS A 743 -23.52 -22.20 0.66
C LYS A 743 -23.86 -22.79 2.02
N SER A 744 -23.30 -23.94 2.38
CA SER A 744 -23.54 -24.63 3.67
C SER A 744 -23.00 -23.86 4.88
N LEU A 745 -21.99 -23.01 4.68
CA LEU A 745 -21.43 -22.14 5.71
C LEU A 745 -22.31 -20.90 5.95
N ILE A 746 -22.94 -20.36 4.90
CA ILE A 746 -23.69 -19.09 4.93
C ILE A 746 -25.21 -19.25 5.05
N GLN A 747 -25.77 -20.45 4.82
CA GLN A 747 -27.20 -20.71 5.01
C GLN A 747 -27.65 -20.60 6.48
N GLU A 748 -28.96 -20.55 6.73
CA GLU A 748 -29.50 -20.47 8.10
C GLU A 748 -29.07 -21.67 8.95
N GLY A 749 -28.33 -21.40 10.04
CA GLY A 749 -27.72 -22.42 10.90
C GLY A 749 -26.32 -22.87 10.48
N GLY A 750 -25.80 -22.37 9.35
CA GLY A 750 -24.44 -22.61 8.88
C GLY A 750 -23.38 -21.92 9.74
N GLU A 751 -22.19 -22.53 9.82
CA GLU A 751 -21.10 -22.15 10.73
C GLU A 751 -20.75 -20.66 10.71
N TRP A 752 -20.52 -20.10 9.52
CA TRP A 752 -20.19 -18.68 9.35
C TRP A 752 -21.39 -17.79 9.67
N SER A 753 -22.59 -18.18 9.23
CA SER A 753 -23.83 -17.44 9.49
C SER A 753 -24.12 -17.24 10.99
N ASN A 754 -23.72 -18.21 11.83
CA ASN A 754 -23.96 -18.22 13.27
C ASN A 754 -23.04 -17.28 14.06
N ARG A 755 -21.91 -16.83 13.48
CA ARG A 755 -20.97 -15.88 14.12
C ARG A 755 -21.24 -14.42 13.76
N LEU A 756 -21.94 -14.17 12.65
CA LEU A 756 -22.30 -12.83 12.16
C LEU A 756 -23.42 -12.17 12.99
N CYS A 757 -23.81 -10.94 12.63
CA CYS A 757 -24.84 -10.21 13.38
C CYS A 757 -26.20 -10.95 13.42
N PRO A 758 -26.96 -10.87 14.52
CA PRO A 758 -28.31 -11.45 14.59
C PRO A 758 -29.20 -10.98 13.44
N GLY A 759 -29.80 -11.91 12.70
CA GLY A 759 -30.63 -11.60 11.52
C GLY A 759 -29.84 -11.37 10.22
N TRP A 760 -28.52 -11.58 10.18
CA TRP A 760 -27.74 -11.53 8.93
C TRP A 760 -28.34 -12.40 7.84
N THR A 761 -28.82 -13.60 8.19
CA THR A 761 -29.46 -14.55 7.26
C THR A 761 -30.84 -14.12 6.74
N ASP A 762 -31.41 -12.99 7.18
CA ASP A 762 -32.66 -12.41 6.65
C ASP A 762 -32.44 -11.12 5.84
N ASP A 763 -31.44 -10.30 6.20
CA ASP A 763 -31.25 -8.98 5.58
C ASP A 763 -29.80 -8.57 5.23
N GLY A 764 -28.80 -9.37 5.63
CA GLY A 764 -27.38 -9.08 5.51
C GLY A 764 -26.84 -9.03 4.08
N TYR A 765 -25.56 -8.68 3.97
CA TYR A 765 -24.83 -8.50 2.70
C TYR A 765 -23.77 -9.58 2.50
N LEU A 766 -23.59 -9.99 1.24
CA LEU A 766 -22.56 -10.92 0.80
C LEU A 766 -21.88 -10.35 -0.45
N LEU A 767 -20.56 -10.21 -0.43
CA LEU A 767 -19.75 -9.91 -1.60
C LEU A 767 -18.84 -11.10 -1.91
N ILE A 768 -18.91 -11.59 -3.14
CA ILE A 768 -17.95 -12.56 -3.67
C ILE A 768 -16.82 -11.80 -4.37
N VAL A 769 -15.56 -12.17 -4.17
CA VAL A 769 -14.42 -11.54 -4.86
C VAL A 769 -13.65 -12.55 -5.69
N GLY A 770 -13.53 -12.26 -6.99
CA GLY A 770 -13.01 -13.16 -8.02
C GLY A 770 -14.11 -13.82 -8.84
N GLU A 771 -13.76 -14.41 -9.97
CA GLU A 771 -14.70 -15.03 -10.91
C GLU A 771 -14.91 -16.52 -10.61
N THR A 772 -15.12 -17.36 -11.63
CA THR A 772 -15.65 -18.72 -11.47
C THR A 772 -14.60 -19.75 -11.07
N GLU A 773 -13.35 -19.48 -11.42
CA GLU A 773 -12.12 -20.12 -10.98
C GLU A 773 -11.76 -19.77 -9.53
N ILE A 774 -11.96 -18.52 -9.08
CA ILE A 774 -11.76 -18.14 -7.67
C ILE A 774 -12.90 -18.67 -6.78
N ILE A 775 -14.16 -18.29 -7.08
CA ILE A 775 -15.38 -18.70 -6.36
C ILE A 775 -16.44 -19.15 -7.38
N ARG A 776 -16.63 -20.46 -7.49
CA ARG A 776 -17.54 -21.08 -8.48
C ARG A 776 -18.96 -20.52 -8.43
N SER A 777 -19.44 -20.05 -9.57
CA SER A 777 -20.85 -19.71 -9.79
C SER A 777 -21.71 -20.96 -9.98
N TRP A 778 -23.04 -20.79 -10.04
CA TRP A 778 -23.96 -21.88 -10.37
C TRP A 778 -24.38 -21.93 -11.84
N THR A 779 -24.65 -23.15 -12.32
CA THR A 779 -25.56 -23.40 -13.46
C THR A 779 -26.89 -23.92 -12.91
N ARG A 780 -28.04 -23.30 -13.26
CA ARG A 780 -29.37 -23.67 -12.76
C ARG A 780 -30.39 -23.90 -13.86
N ARG A 781 -31.10 -25.03 -13.82
CA ARG A 781 -32.05 -25.44 -14.87
C ARG A 781 -33.33 -24.59 -14.88
N SER A 782 -33.61 -23.95 -16.01
CA SER A 782 -34.79 -23.12 -16.25
C SER A 782 -35.83 -23.86 -17.11
N LYS A 783 -37.06 -24.07 -16.59
CA LYS A 783 -38.14 -24.76 -17.32
C LYS A 783 -38.80 -23.85 -18.37
N GLN A 784 -38.08 -23.59 -19.45
CA GLN A 784 -38.51 -22.76 -20.57
C GLN A 784 -39.30 -23.57 -21.62
N HIS A 785 -39.72 -22.87 -22.68
CA HIS A 785 -40.26 -23.49 -23.90
C HIS A 785 -39.72 -22.82 -25.18
N TYR A 786 -39.07 -21.66 -25.01
CA TYR A 786 -38.25 -20.89 -25.93
C TYR A 786 -37.25 -20.13 -25.05
N GLY A 787 -35.95 -20.20 -25.34
CA GLY A 787 -34.86 -19.78 -24.44
C GLY A 787 -34.03 -20.97 -23.93
N PRO A 788 -32.83 -20.75 -23.37
CA PRO A 788 -31.96 -21.84 -22.90
C PRO A 788 -32.59 -22.58 -21.72
N ASP A 789 -32.30 -23.89 -21.65
CA ASP A 789 -32.80 -24.81 -20.63
C ASP A 789 -32.11 -24.60 -19.25
N HIS A 790 -31.10 -23.73 -19.19
CA HIS A 790 -30.31 -23.38 -18.01
C HIS A 790 -30.11 -21.85 -17.92
N VAL A 791 -29.64 -21.41 -16.75
CA VAL A 791 -28.97 -20.13 -16.49
C VAL A 791 -27.56 -20.48 -16.03
N HIS A 792 -26.55 -20.03 -16.75
CA HIS A 792 -25.15 -20.14 -16.38
C HIS A 792 -24.70 -18.94 -15.54
N ASN A 793 -23.56 -19.09 -14.88
CA ASN A 793 -22.81 -18.05 -14.17
C ASN A 793 -23.61 -17.29 -13.08
N THR A 794 -24.63 -17.91 -12.50
CA THR A 794 -25.55 -17.25 -11.54
C THR A 794 -25.14 -17.44 -10.09
N ASP A 795 -25.16 -16.36 -9.30
CA ASP A 795 -24.92 -16.40 -7.85
C ASP A 795 -26.22 -16.46 -7.03
N TYR A 796 -27.37 -16.56 -7.70
CA TYR A 796 -28.69 -16.54 -7.07
C TYR A 796 -28.87 -17.57 -5.92
N PRO A 797 -28.32 -18.81 -5.99
CA PRO A 797 -28.46 -19.77 -4.89
C PRO A 797 -27.71 -19.38 -3.61
N TYR A 798 -26.61 -18.62 -3.70
CA TYR A 798 -25.89 -18.10 -2.52
C TYR A 798 -26.71 -17.08 -1.74
N ALA A 799 -27.58 -16.33 -2.43
CA ALA A 799 -28.44 -15.34 -1.79
C ALA A 799 -29.64 -15.94 -1.03
N SER A 800 -29.88 -17.26 -1.12
CA SER A 800 -31.00 -17.98 -0.51
C SER A 800 -30.56 -18.79 0.72
N THR A 801 -30.53 -18.14 1.87
CA THR A 801 -30.12 -18.75 3.15
C THR A 801 -31.14 -19.74 3.71
N LYS A 802 -32.43 -19.58 3.43
CA LYS A 802 -33.52 -20.36 4.05
C LYS A 802 -34.09 -21.45 3.14
N GLY A 803 -33.25 -21.98 2.25
CA GLY A 803 -33.57 -23.04 1.27
C GLY A 803 -34.61 -22.69 0.20
N LYS A 804 -35.19 -21.48 0.24
CA LYS A 804 -36.24 -21.01 -0.68
C LYS A 804 -35.59 -20.34 -1.89
N GLU A 805 -34.88 -21.11 -2.72
CA GLU A 805 -33.99 -20.61 -3.79
C GLU A 805 -34.59 -19.61 -4.80
N LEU A 806 -35.91 -19.46 -4.85
CA LEU A 806 -36.60 -18.42 -5.63
C LEU A 806 -36.75 -17.06 -4.88
N PHE A 807 -36.32 -16.94 -3.64
CA PHE A 807 -36.53 -15.75 -2.81
C PHE A 807 -35.22 -15.42 -2.07
N PRO A 808 -34.35 -14.56 -2.61
CA PRO A 808 -33.06 -14.25 -1.97
C PRO A 808 -33.25 -13.44 -0.69
N GLU A 809 -32.72 -13.91 0.42
CA GLU A 809 -32.65 -13.23 1.72
C GLU A 809 -31.44 -12.29 1.81
N LEU A 810 -30.30 -12.62 1.19
CA LEU A 810 -29.09 -11.78 1.23
C LEU A 810 -29.03 -10.74 0.11
N CYS A 811 -28.41 -9.60 0.42
CA CYS A 811 -28.03 -8.56 -0.54
C CYS A 811 -26.68 -8.93 -1.17
N ILE A 812 -26.71 -9.68 -2.27
CA ILE A 812 -25.51 -10.23 -2.93
C ILE A 812 -24.93 -9.32 -4.03
N GLY A 813 -23.61 -9.32 -4.15
CA GLY A 813 -22.86 -8.86 -5.33
C GLY A 813 -21.59 -9.69 -5.58
N ARG A 814 -20.95 -9.52 -6.74
CA ARG A 814 -19.66 -10.14 -7.10
C ARG A 814 -18.67 -9.12 -7.67
N ILE A 815 -17.40 -9.21 -7.31
CA ILE A 815 -16.30 -8.51 -7.98
C ILE A 815 -15.74 -9.42 -9.09
N ILE A 816 -15.69 -8.89 -10.31
CA ILE A 816 -15.26 -9.57 -11.55
C ILE A 816 -14.08 -8.82 -12.18
N GLY A 817 -13.35 -9.49 -13.06
CA GLY A 817 -12.05 -9.07 -13.58
C GLY A 817 -11.11 -10.25 -13.79
N ASP A 818 -10.57 -10.40 -15.01
CA ASP A 818 -9.63 -11.50 -15.36
C ASP A 818 -8.41 -11.67 -14.41
N ASP A 819 -8.03 -10.64 -13.65
CA ASP A 819 -6.83 -10.59 -12.82
C ASP A 819 -7.01 -9.76 -11.53
N ALA A 820 -6.09 -9.92 -10.57
CA ALA A 820 -6.13 -9.28 -9.26
C ALA A 820 -6.14 -7.74 -9.34
N ALA A 821 -5.50 -7.14 -10.34
CA ALA A 821 -5.54 -5.69 -10.54
C ALA A 821 -6.91 -5.22 -11.04
N LYS A 822 -7.54 -5.95 -11.97
CA LYS A 822 -8.92 -5.70 -12.39
C LYS A 822 -9.92 -5.85 -11.24
N LEU A 823 -9.74 -6.87 -10.40
CA LEU A 823 -10.57 -7.09 -9.21
C LEU A 823 -10.46 -5.94 -8.18
N MET A 824 -9.36 -5.18 -8.14
CA MET A 824 -9.25 -4.00 -7.27
C MET A 824 -10.16 -2.84 -7.73
N ASN A 825 -10.35 -2.64 -9.05
CA ASN A 825 -11.05 -1.47 -9.61
C ASN A 825 -12.41 -1.11 -8.95
N PRO A 826 -13.42 -2.02 -8.86
CA PRO A 826 -14.70 -1.70 -8.24
C PRO A 826 -14.63 -1.58 -6.71
N ILE A 827 -13.64 -2.21 -6.06
CA ILE A 827 -13.41 -2.06 -4.62
C ILE A 827 -12.85 -0.66 -4.34
N GLU A 828 -11.80 -0.26 -5.07
CA GLU A 828 -11.23 1.09 -4.97
C GLU A 828 -12.27 2.17 -5.33
N ALA A 829 -13.07 2.00 -6.38
CA ALA A 829 -14.15 2.93 -6.72
C ALA A 829 -15.18 3.08 -5.59
N SER A 830 -15.52 1.97 -4.91
CA SER A 830 -16.45 1.95 -3.78
C SER A 830 -15.88 2.58 -2.50
N LEU A 831 -14.56 2.48 -2.29
CA LEU A 831 -13.81 3.13 -1.20
C LEU A 831 -13.59 4.61 -1.46
N GLN A 832 -13.16 5.01 -2.68
CA GLN A 832 -12.93 6.40 -3.08
C GLN A 832 -14.17 7.28 -2.83
N VAL A 833 -15.38 6.77 -3.12
CA VAL A 833 -16.64 7.47 -2.80
C VAL A 833 -16.93 7.47 -1.29
N ARG A 834 -16.73 6.34 -0.60
CA ARG A 834 -16.91 6.23 0.87
C ARG A 834 -15.93 7.11 1.67
N HIS A 835 -14.81 7.50 1.07
CA HIS A 835 -13.80 8.42 1.61
C HIS A 835 -13.94 9.87 1.10
N ASN A 836 -14.99 10.18 0.32
CA ASN A 836 -15.23 11.49 -0.31
C ASN A 836 -14.08 11.96 -1.24
N GLN A 837 -13.29 11.03 -1.76
CA GLN A 837 -12.25 11.28 -2.76
C GLN A 837 -12.89 11.42 -4.15
N ALA A 838 -13.81 10.52 -4.49
CA ALA A 838 -14.60 10.51 -5.73
C ALA A 838 -16.09 10.83 -5.46
N GLU A 839 -16.88 11.00 -6.53
CA GLU A 839 -18.27 11.47 -6.47
C GLU A 839 -19.30 10.37 -6.76
N PHE A 840 -20.41 10.40 -6.00
CA PHE A 840 -21.65 9.69 -6.28
C PHE A 840 -22.81 10.40 -5.58
N TYR A 841 -23.64 11.10 -6.36
CA TYR A 841 -24.75 11.92 -5.89
C TYR A 841 -26.10 11.24 -6.11
N ARG A 842 -27.05 11.57 -5.23
CA ARG A 842 -28.41 11.02 -5.16
C ARG A 842 -29.35 12.01 -4.46
N ASN A 843 -30.64 11.68 -4.37
CA ASN A 843 -31.60 12.35 -3.48
C ASN A 843 -31.74 13.86 -3.77
N ASN A 844 -31.96 14.22 -5.04
CA ASN A 844 -32.16 15.59 -5.51
C ASN A 844 -31.01 16.55 -5.15
N HIS A 845 -29.80 16.01 -5.08
CA HIS A 845 -28.59 16.83 -5.04
C HIS A 845 -28.41 17.56 -6.38
N PRO A 846 -28.02 18.85 -6.43
CA PRO A 846 -27.93 19.62 -7.69
C PRO A 846 -26.95 19.11 -8.74
N ARG A 847 -26.12 18.11 -8.41
CA ARG A 847 -25.20 17.39 -9.31
C ARG A 847 -25.54 15.90 -9.47
N ALA A 848 -26.72 15.46 -9.02
CA ALA A 848 -27.18 14.08 -9.20
C ALA A 848 -27.64 13.88 -10.65
N ASN A 849 -26.82 13.20 -11.44
CA ASN A 849 -26.97 13.07 -12.88
C ASN A 849 -27.25 11.61 -13.29
N ALA A 850 -28.20 11.40 -14.19
CA ALA A 850 -28.53 10.08 -14.73
C ALA A 850 -28.65 10.08 -16.26
N TYR A 851 -27.94 9.16 -16.92
CA TYR A 851 -27.97 9.00 -18.36
C TYR A 851 -28.74 7.74 -18.76
N ALA A 852 -29.92 7.92 -19.37
CA ALA A 852 -30.83 6.83 -19.72
C ALA A 852 -30.99 6.70 -21.25
N LEU A 853 -30.34 5.68 -21.85
CA LEU A 853 -30.18 5.50 -23.30
C LEU A 853 -30.93 4.29 -23.88
N ALA A 854 -31.60 4.47 -25.02
CA ALA A 854 -32.47 3.47 -25.65
C ALA A 854 -31.94 2.92 -27.01
N GLY A 855 -31.43 1.69 -27.01
CA GLY A 855 -30.86 1.02 -28.19
C GLY A 855 -31.85 0.77 -29.33
N GLY A 856 -31.29 0.58 -30.53
CA GLY A 856 -31.98 0.57 -31.82
C GLY A 856 -32.68 -0.73 -32.22
N GLY A 857 -32.27 -1.24 -33.39
CA GLY A 857 -32.76 -2.50 -33.96
C GLY A 857 -34.25 -2.54 -34.29
N LYS A 858 -34.79 -3.77 -34.34
CA LYS A 858 -36.20 -4.07 -34.66
C LYS A 858 -37.14 -3.61 -33.55
N HIS A 859 -36.69 -3.60 -32.30
CA HIS A 859 -37.54 -3.37 -31.13
C HIS A 859 -37.38 -2.00 -30.45
N LYS A 860 -36.68 -1.05 -31.09
CA LYS A 860 -36.57 0.38 -30.69
C LYS A 860 -37.79 1.03 -30.02
N ARG A 861 -39.01 0.75 -30.51
CA ARG A 861 -40.26 1.28 -29.94
C ARG A 861 -40.59 0.71 -28.54
N ILE A 862 -40.04 -0.44 -28.17
CA ILE A 862 -40.13 -1.07 -26.85
C ILE A 862 -39.05 -0.52 -25.93
N HIS A 863 -37.80 -0.43 -26.41
CA HIS A 863 -36.65 0.11 -25.68
C HIS A 863 -36.92 1.53 -25.16
N TRP A 864 -37.29 2.46 -26.06
CA TRP A 864 -37.62 3.83 -25.68
C TRP A 864 -38.84 3.95 -24.75
N ARG A 865 -39.83 3.05 -24.87
CA ARG A 865 -40.97 2.98 -23.93
C ARG A 865 -40.59 2.39 -22.56
N GLY A 866 -39.42 1.75 -22.44
CA GLY A 866 -38.83 1.33 -21.18
C GLY A 866 -38.01 2.44 -20.55
N ILE A 867 -37.09 3.05 -21.29
CA ILE A 867 -36.33 4.23 -20.82
C ILE A 867 -37.27 5.33 -20.33
N LYS A 868 -38.28 5.75 -21.12
CA LYS A 868 -39.32 6.71 -20.65
C LYS A 868 -40.08 6.32 -19.37
N LYS A 869 -40.02 5.06 -18.96
CA LYS A 869 -40.65 4.54 -17.73
C LYS A 869 -39.67 4.30 -16.59
N ILE A 870 -38.37 4.22 -16.88
CA ILE A 870 -37.30 4.17 -15.89
C ILE A 870 -36.90 5.59 -15.51
N SER A 871 -36.70 6.47 -16.50
CA SER A 871 -36.41 7.87 -16.27
C SER A 871 -37.46 8.54 -15.40
N LYS A 872 -38.76 8.23 -15.53
CA LYS A 872 -39.78 8.79 -14.63
C LYS A 872 -39.49 8.52 -13.14
N GLU A 873 -38.90 7.37 -12.80
CA GLU A 873 -38.58 7.02 -11.42
C GLU A 873 -37.19 7.52 -10.99
N LEU A 874 -36.39 8.02 -11.95
CA LEU A 874 -35.11 8.72 -11.72
C LEU A 874 -35.31 10.25 -11.66
N ASP A 875 -36.29 10.79 -12.39
CA ASP A 875 -36.69 12.21 -12.41
C ASP A 875 -37.14 12.70 -11.00
N ASP A 876 -37.31 11.78 -10.03
CA ASP A 876 -37.60 12.02 -8.60
C ASP A 876 -36.32 12.11 -7.70
N GLU A 877 -35.12 11.82 -8.21
CA GLU A 877 -33.84 11.90 -7.47
C GLU A 877 -32.64 12.52 -8.25
N PHE A 878 -32.70 12.60 -9.58
CA PHE A 878 -31.61 12.99 -10.48
C PHE A 878 -32.13 13.90 -11.61
N ASP A 879 -31.28 14.75 -12.20
CA ASP A 879 -31.53 15.22 -13.57
C ASP A 879 -31.19 14.10 -14.56
N VAL A 880 -32.11 13.82 -15.48
CA VAL A 880 -32.05 12.61 -16.31
C VAL A 880 -31.96 12.96 -17.78
N PHE A 881 -30.76 12.85 -18.36
CA PHE A 881 -30.59 12.89 -19.81
C PHE A 881 -31.15 11.62 -20.45
N LYS A 882 -31.91 11.79 -21.54
CA LYS A 882 -32.83 10.77 -22.08
C LYS A 882 -32.57 10.51 -23.57
N ASP A 883 -31.41 9.93 -23.91
CA ASP A 883 -31.03 9.70 -25.31
C ASP A 883 -31.85 8.58 -25.99
N ARG A 884 -32.01 8.77 -27.29
CA ARG A 884 -32.81 7.95 -28.18
C ARG A 884 -32.21 7.96 -29.59
N CYS A 885 -31.16 7.16 -29.78
CA CYS A 885 -30.22 7.12 -30.91
C CYS A 885 -30.85 6.98 -32.32
N TYR A 886 -31.56 7.99 -32.84
CA TYR A 886 -32.28 7.91 -34.14
C TYR A 886 -32.12 9.10 -35.10
N LYS A 887 -31.63 10.27 -34.67
CA LYS A 887 -31.29 11.42 -35.55
C LYS A 887 -30.27 12.34 -34.87
N GLY A 888 -29.38 12.96 -35.64
CA GLY A 888 -28.40 13.94 -35.16
C GLY A 888 -26.97 13.40 -35.17
N ALA A 889 -26.28 13.54 -34.03
CA ALA A 889 -24.89 13.15 -33.78
C ALA A 889 -24.59 11.66 -34.04
N LEU A 890 -23.32 11.25 -33.92
CA LEU A 890 -22.99 9.84 -33.76
C LEU A 890 -23.41 9.38 -32.36
N PRO A 891 -23.81 8.12 -32.17
CA PRO A 891 -24.17 7.60 -30.84
C PRO A 891 -23.04 7.73 -29.81
N MET A 892 -21.77 7.65 -30.24
CA MET A 892 -20.61 7.78 -29.37
C MET A 892 -20.38 9.21 -28.87
N ASP A 893 -20.64 10.23 -29.70
CA ASP A 893 -20.51 11.65 -29.31
C ASP A 893 -21.39 11.94 -28.09
N ASN A 894 -22.68 11.56 -28.19
CA ASN A 894 -23.64 11.61 -27.08
C ASN A 894 -23.14 10.80 -25.87
N PHE A 895 -22.59 9.62 -26.10
CA PHE A 895 -22.17 8.77 -24.99
C PHE A 895 -21.04 9.40 -24.18
N LEU A 896 -20.02 9.94 -24.85
CA LEU A 896 -18.90 10.65 -24.22
C LEU A 896 -19.35 11.96 -23.54
N GLU A 897 -20.29 12.71 -24.14
CA GLU A 897 -20.83 13.94 -23.55
C GLU A 897 -21.60 13.68 -22.25
N TYR A 898 -22.37 12.58 -22.17
CA TYR A 898 -23.31 12.32 -21.07
C TYR A 898 -22.91 11.17 -20.12
N SER A 899 -21.79 10.45 -20.37
CA SER A 899 -21.23 9.48 -19.40
C SER A 899 -20.32 10.13 -18.35
N VAL A 900 -19.66 11.25 -18.69
CA VAL A 900 -18.79 12.00 -17.79
C VAL A 900 -19.62 12.70 -16.71
N ASN A 901 -19.17 12.64 -15.45
CA ASN A 901 -19.85 13.25 -14.30
C ASN A 901 -21.32 12.81 -14.13
N THR A 902 -21.61 11.52 -14.43
CA THR A 902 -22.93 10.89 -14.30
C THR A 902 -22.90 9.79 -13.23
N ASP A 903 -23.87 9.81 -12.31
CA ASP A 903 -23.97 8.85 -11.21
C ASP A 903 -24.66 7.55 -11.63
N VAL A 904 -25.63 7.62 -12.56
CA VAL A 904 -26.44 6.46 -12.97
C VAL A 904 -26.55 6.35 -14.48
N ILE A 905 -25.97 5.29 -15.07
CA ILE A 905 -26.06 4.99 -16.50
C ILE A 905 -27.04 3.82 -16.69
N VAL A 906 -28.14 4.03 -17.43
CA VAL A 906 -29.12 2.97 -17.75
C VAL A 906 -29.22 2.76 -19.24
N TYR A 907 -28.82 1.58 -19.70
CA TYR A 907 -29.04 1.13 -21.07
C TYR A 907 -30.21 0.17 -21.16
N PHE A 908 -31.06 0.32 -22.17
CA PHE A 908 -32.02 -0.70 -22.57
C PHE A 908 -32.02 -0.88 -24.09
N GLY A 909 -31.59 -2.04 -24.56
CA GLY A 909 -31.54 -2.40 -25.97
C GLY A 909 -31.07 -3.84 -26.17
N HIS A 910 -30.37 -4.09 -27.27
CA HIS A 910 -29.74 -5.38 -27.55
C HIS A 910 -28.30 -5.41 -27.00
N GLY A 911 -27.82 -6.59 -26.63
CA GLY A 911 -26.40 -6.85 -26.34
C GLY A 911 -25.83 -7.77 -27.41
N TYR A 912 -24.51 -7.93 -27.41
CA TYR A 912 -23.81 -8.89 -28.27
C TYR A 912 -23.89 -10.31 -27.69
N ASP A 913 -23.90 -11.34 -28.53
CA ASP A 913 -24.05 -12.74 -28.09
C ASP A 913 -22.83 -13.26 -27.30
N ASP A 914 -21.69 -12.59 -27.40
CA ASP A 914 -20.43 -12.85 -26.67
C ASP A 914 -20.21 -11.91 -25.45
N GLY A 915 -21.19 -11.06 -25.13
CA GLY A 915 -21.14 -10.14 -23.99
C GLY A 915 -20.23 -8.91 -24.15
N VAL A 916 -19.49 -8.76 -25.27
CA VAL A 916 -18.47 -7.69 -25.41
C VAL A 916 -19.05 -6.31 -25.76
N GLY A 917 -20.38 -6.16 -25.87
CA GLY A 917 -20.98 -4.92 -26.36
C GLY A 917 -22.49 -4.72 -26.15
N TRP A 918 -22.90 -3.46 -26.22
CA TRP A 918 -24.27 -2.97 -26.30
C TRP A 918 -24.58 -2.56 -27.74
N SER A 919 -25.48 -3.27 -28.42
CA SER A 919 -25.86 -2.92 -29.80
C SER A 919 -26.90 -1.80 -29.84
N TRP A 920 -26.41 -0.58 -30.09
CA TRP A 920 -27.23 0.58 -30.40
C TRP A 920 -27.91 0.47 -31.77
N GLY A 921 -27.44 -0.42 -32.65
CA GLY A 921 -27.99 -0.65 -33.98
C GLY A 921 -27.65 0.48 -34.96
N ARG A 922 -26.53 1.17 -34.73
CA ARG A 922 -25.95 2.18 -35.61
C ARG A 922 -24.46 2.32 -35.28
N ASP A 923 -23.63 2.17 -36.30
CA ASP A 923 -22.17 2.30 -36.23
C ASP A 923 -21.71 3.66 -35.66
N PRO A 924 -20.76 3.70 -34.69
CA PRO A 924 -20.26 2.56 -33.90
C PRO A 924 -21.24 2.15 -32.80
N ASP A 925 -21.44 0.83 -32.62
CA ASP A 925 -22.07 0.26 -31.41
C ASP A 925 -21.03 0.23 -30.25
N LEU A 926 -21.49 0.34 -28.99
CA LEU A 926 -20.59 0.39 -27.83
C LEU A 926 -20.07 -1.01 -27.47
N THR A 927 -18.83 -1.29 -27.85
CA THR A 927 -18.08 -2.51 -27.53
C THR A 927 -16.84 -2.21 -26.67
N ILE A 928 -16.25 -3.22 -26.04
CA ILE A 928 -14.99 -3.09 -25.28
C ILE A 928 -13.87 -2.40 -26.09
N GLY A 929 -13.77 -2.71 -27.39
CA GLY A 929 -12.79 -2.08 -28.28
C GLY A 929 -13.07 -0.59 -28.55
N THR A 930 -14.35 -0.20 -28.64
CA THR A 930 -14.70 1.23 -28.76
C THR A 930 -14.53 2.00 -27.45
N ILE A 931 -14.75 1.34 -26.30
CA ILE A 931 -14.54 1.93 -24.98
C ILE A 931 -13.07 2.35 -24.79
N ASP A 932 -12.13 1.57 -25.33
CA ASP A 932 -10.72 1.95 -25.41
C ASP A 932 -10.42 2.95 -26.54
N SER A 933 -10.90 2.72 -27.77
CA SER A 933 -10.52 3.57 -28.92
C SER A 933 -11.01 5.01 -28.81
N TYR A 934 -12.09 5.25 -28.08
CA TYR A 934 -12.62 6.59 -27.77
C TYR A 934 -12.19 7.09 -26.38
N ASN A 935 -11.39 6.30 -25.62
CA ASN A 935 -10.98 6.58 -24.25
C ASN A 935 -12.14 7.07 -23.36
N VAL A 936 -13.17 6.23 -23.23
CA VAL A 936 -14.31 6.51 -22.34
C VAL A 936 -13.81 6.70 -20.91
N ASP A 937 -14.25 7.80 -20.31
CA ASP A 937 -14.00 8.17 -18.92
C ASP A 937 -15.34 8.57 -18.27
N PHE A 938 -15.45 8.38 -16.96
CA PHE A 938 -16.58 8.86 -16.16
C PHE A 938 -16.20 10.10 -15.32
N GLY A 939 -14.93 10.51 -15.35
CA GLY A 939 -14.42 11.67 -14.62
C GLY A 939 -14.30 11.36 -13.12
N ASN A 940 -14.73 12.31 -12.28
CA ASN A 940 -14.68 12.11 -10.83
C ASN A 940 -15.84 11.25 -10.28
N THR A 941 -16.91 11.03 -11.06
CA THR A 941 -18.03 10.17 -10.64
C THR A 941 -17.71 8.69 -10.82
N LYS A 942 -18.17 7.86 -9.89
CA LYS A 942 -18.06 6.39 -9.97
C LYS A 942 -19.45 5.78 -10.21
N PRO A 943 -19.88 5.64 -11.48
CA PRO A 943 -21.27 5.36 -11.80
C PRO A 943 -21.77 3.99 -11.31
N PHE A 944 -23.07 3.95 -11.05
CA PHE A 944 -23.87 2.73 -11.10
C PHE A 944 -24.42 2.53 -12.52
N VAL A 945 -24.16 1.37 -13.10
CA VAL A 945 -24.55 1.02 -14.47
C VAL A 945 -25.61 -0.10 -14.47
N PHE A 946 -26.66 0.03 -15.28
CA PHE A 946 -27.68 -1.01 -15.44
C PHE A 946 -27.96 -1.26 -16.93
N ALA A 947 -27.40 -2.36 -17.44
CA ALA A 947 -27.54 -2.81 -18.83
C ALA A 947 -28.68 -3.83 -18.98
N LEU A 948 -29.86 -3.36 -19.39
CA LEU A 948 -31.07 -4.18 -19.58
C LEU A 948 -31.09 -4.98 -20.90
N ALA A 949 -29.96 -5.62 -21.22
CA ALA A 949 -29.66 -6.30 -22.49
C ALA A 949 -29.27 -7.78 -22.29
N CYS A 950 -29.29 -8.57 -23.38
CA CYS A 950 -28.76 -9.94 -23.42
C CYS A 950 -27.25 -9.95 -23.16
N ASN A 951 -26.74 -10.93 -22.41
CA ASN A 951 -25.32 -11.26 -22.21
C ASN A 951 -24.41 -10.10 -21.75
N ALA A 952 -24.96 -8.91 -21.51
CA ALA A 952 -24.23 -7.69 -21.19
C ALA A 952 -23.63 -7.70 -19.76
N GLY A 953 -23.75 -8.82 -19.04
CA GLY A 953 -23.01 -9.14 -17.83
C GLY A 953 -22.63 -10.63 -17.80
N ASP A 954 -22.35 -11.25 -18.95
CA ASP A 954 -21.52 -12.46 -18.91
C ASP A 954 -20.06 -12.06 -18.55
N TYR A 955 -19.37 -12.95 -17.84
CA TYR A 955 -18.12 -12.68 -17.14
C TYR A 955 -17.25 -13.93 -16.92
N ALA A 956 -17.57 -15.08 -17.52
CA ALA A 956 -16.82 -16.32 -17.24
C ALA A 956 -15.74 -16.58 -18.31
N GLY A 957 -14.53 -16.10 -18.06
CA GLY A 957 -13.35 -16.43 -18.88
C GLY A 957 -13.26 -15.70 -20.23
N VAL A 958 -13.96 -14.57 -20.37
CA VAL A 958 -13.80 -13.58 -21.44
C VAL A 958 -14.03 -12.18 -20.86
N THR A 959 -13.15 -11.22 -21.17
CA THR A 959 -13.28 -9.83 -20.69
C THR A 959 -14.57 -9.18 -21.22
N GLY A 960 -15.59 -9.12 -20.36
CA GLY A 960 -16.92 -8.64 -20.71
C GLY A 960 -17.03 -7.11 -20.70
N ILE A 961 -18.14 -6.58 -21.25
CA ILE A 961 -18.39 -5.13 -21.15
C ILE A 961 -18.54 -4.64 -19.71
N ALA A 962 -18.97 -5.50 -18.77
CA ALA A 962 -19.09 -5.14 -17.36
C ALA A 962 -17.72 -4.84 -16.71
N GLU A 963 -16.72 -5.70 -16.91
CA GLU A 963 -15.34 -5.45 -16.48
C GLU A 963 -14.76 -4.19 -17.12
N LYS A 964 -15.02 -3.99 -18.41
CA LYS A 964 -14.54 -2.81 -19.12
C LYS A 964 -15.10 -1.50 -18.56
N PHE A 965 -16.32 -1.50 -18.03
CA PHE A 965 -16.85 -0.37 -17.27
C PHE A 965 -16.16 -0.19 -15.90
N PHE A 966 -15.75 -1.27 -15.23
CA PHE A 966 -14.94 -1.17 -13.99
C PHE A 966 -13.53 -0.62 -14.26
N GLU A 967 -12.87 -1.03 -15.36
CA GLU A 967 -11.58 -0.45 -15.79
C GLU A 967 -11.67 1.07 -16.06
N LYS A 968 -12.83 1.58 -16.48
CA LYS A 968 -13.07 3.04 -16.64
C LYS A 968 -13.63 3.71 -15.38
N GLY A 969 -13.70 2.99 -14.25
CA GLY A 969 -14.03 3.56 -12.93
C GLY A 969 -15.50 3.52 -12.53
N ALA A 970 -16.34 2.68 -13.13
CA ALA A 970 -17.65 2.36 -12.54
C ALA A 970 -17.48 1.69 -11.16
N ALA A 971 -18.48 1.81 -10.27
CA ALA A 971 -18.45 1.17 -8.95
C ALA A 971 -19.38 -0.05 -8.85
N VAL A 972 -20.50 -0.05 -9.59
CA VAL A 972 -21.46 -1.15 -9.63
C VAL A 972 -22.04 -1.29 -11.04
N TYR A 973 -22.20 -2.52 -11.50
CA TYR A 973 -22.80 -2.85 -12.80
C TYR A 973 -23.85 -3.96 -12.63
N ILE A 974 -25.02 -3.83 -13.27
CA ILE A 974 -26.06 -4.87 -13.30
C ILE A 974 -26.33 -5.26 -14.76
N GLY A 975 -26.11 -6.54 -15.08
CA GLY A 975 -26.27 -7.10 -16.41
C GLY A 975 -26.74 -8.56 -16.37
N SER A 976 -27.16 -9.09 -17.53
CA SER A 976 -27.59 -10.48 -17.71
C SER A 976 -26.43 -11.37 -18.12
N THR A 977 -26.28 -12.55 -17.51
CA THR A 977 -25.40 -13.62 -18.02
C THR A 977 -25.98 -14.37 -19.22
N GLU A 978 -27.25 -14.09 -19.58
CA GLU A 978 -28.02 -14.87 -20.57
C GLU A 978 -28.84 -14.00 -21.54
N VAL A 979 -29.40 -14.67 -22.56
CA VAL A 979 -30.31 -14.09 -23.56
C VAL A 979 -31.64 -13.67 -22.92
N SER A 980 -31.76 -12.37 -22.69
CA SER A 980 -32.76 -11.79 -21.80
C SER A 980 -34.01 -11.24 -22.51
N PHE A 981 -35.16 -11.32 -21.85
CA PHE A 981 -36.46 -10.98 -22.44
C PHE A 981 -36.87 -9.50 -22.23
N GLU A 982 -36.83 -8.69 -23.29
CA GLU A 982 -37.20 -7.25 -23.31
C GLU A 982 -38.48 -6.87 -22.54
N LEU A 983 -39.55 -7.67 -22.64
CA LEU A 983 -40.83 -7.42 -21.96
C LEU A 983 -40.75 -7.61 -20.43
N LYS A 984 -39.68 -8.24 -19.93
CA LYS A 984 -39.34 -8.37 -18.51
C LYS A 984 -38.36 -7.28 -18.12
N ASN A 985 -37.32 -7.03 -18.91
CA ASN A 985 -36.33 -5.97 -18.68
C ASN A 985 -37.02 -4.62 -18.45
N LYS A 986 -37.95 -4.24 -19.33
CA LYS A 986 -38.82 -3.06 -19.18
C LYS A 986 -39.66 -3.01 -17.88
N LYS A 987 -40.04 -4.17 -17.32
CA LYS A 987 -40.88 -4.27 -16.13
C LYS A 987 -40.08 -4.42 -14.84
N CYS A 988 -38.91 -5.04 -14.89
CA CYS A 988 -38.07 -5.34 -13.75
C CYS A 988 -37.00 -4.25 -13.53
N GLY A 989 -36.42 -3.70 -14.61
CA GLY A 989 -35.59 -2.49 -14.55
C GLY A 989 -36.35 -1.30 -13.98
N LYS A 990 -37.58 -1.02 -14.47
CA LYS A 990 -38.47 -0.06 -13.80
C LYS A 990 -38.70 -0.42 -12.32
N LYS A 991 -38.88 -1.72 -12.01
CA LYS A 991 -39.19 -2.11 -10.63
C LYS A 991 -38.01 -1.92 -9.66
N PHE A 992 -36.78 -1.95 -10.16
CA PHE A 992 -35.60 -1.58 -9.40
C PHE A 992 -35.63 -0.11 -8.99
N PHE A 993 -35.83 0.81 -9.92
CA PHE A 993 -35.89 2.25 -9.60
C PHE A 993 -37.12 2.60 -8.74
N GLU A 994 -38.29 1.99 -9.00
CA GLU A 994 -39.47 1.96 -8.08
C GLU A 994 -39.19 1.39 -6.66
N LYS A 995 -37.99 0.86 -6.40
CA LYS A 995 -37.58 0.28 -5.11
C LYS A 995 -36.35 0.95 -4.51
N TRP A 996 -35.52 1.61 -5.31
CA TRP A 996 -34.28 2.27 -4.93
C TRP A 996 -34.45 3.78 -4.71
N CYS A 997 -35.18 4.43 -5.61
CA CYS A 997 -35.45 5.86 -5.58
C CYS A 997 -36.52 6.20 -4.52
N GLY A 998 -36.46 7.42 -3.99
CA GLY A 998 -37.25 7.85 -2.83
C GLY A 998 -36.74 7.27 -1.51
N ASN A 999 -35.49 6.78 -1.46
CA ASN A 999 -34.87 6.27 -0.24
C ASN A 999 -33.32 6.45 -0.26
N PRO A 1000 -32.79 7.53 0.33
CA PRO A 1000 -31.35 7.86 0.25
C PRO A 1000 -30.43 6.90 1.01
N SER A 1001 -30.92 6.20 2.03
CA SER A 1001 -30.11 5.23 2.80
C SER A 1001 -30.20 3.81 2.24
N LYS A 1002 -30.95 3.58 1.16
CA LYS A 1002 -31.05 2.27 0.51
C LYS A 1002 -29.93 2.05 -0.49
N SER A 1003 -29.07 1.09 -0.18
CA SER A 1003 -28.06 0.53 -1.06
C SER A 1003 -28.66 -0.14 -2.31
N ILE A 1004 -27.86 -0.21 -3.37
CA ILE A 1004 -28.25 -0.88 -4.63
C ILE A 1004 -28.60 -2.35 -4.37
N GLY A 1005 -27.79 -3.07 -3.60
CA GLY A 1005 -28.02 -4.49 -3.28
C GLY A 1005 -29.34 -4.76 -2.55
N LYS A 1006 -29.80 -3.83 -1.70
CA LYS A 1006 -31.09 -3.98 -1.00
C LYS A 1006 -32.27 -3.75 -1.93
N ALA A 1007 -32.22 -2.74 -2.80
CA ALA A 1007 -33.21 -2.56 -3.87
C ALA A 1007 -33.18 -3.72 -4.89
N TRP A 1008 -32.00 -4.27 -5.17
CA TRP A 1008 -31.79 -5.42 -6.02
C TRP A 1008 -32.47 -6.68 -5.46
N LYS A 1009 -32.24 -6.99 -4.18
CA LYS A 1009 -32.92 -8.06 -3.46
C LYS A 1009 -34.45 -7.90 -3.47
N GLU A 1010 -34.96 -6.72 -3.12
CA GLU A 1010 -36.40 -6.44 -3.15
C GLU A 1010 -37.01 -6.66 -4.55
N THR A 1011 -36.25 -6.33 -5.60
CA THR A 1011 -36.66 -6.49 -7.00
C THR A 1011 -36.63 -7.97 -7.42
N ARG A 1012 -35.58 -8.73 -7.05
CA ARG A 1012 -35.49 -10.18 -7.29
C ARG A 1012 -36.63 -10.93 -6.57
N ARG A 1013 -36.90 -10.65 -5.28
CA ARG A 1013 -38.03 -11.23 -4.52
C ARG A 1013 -39.39 -10.92 -5.19
N TRP A 1014 -39.60 -9.68 -5.65
CA TRP A 1014 -40.83 -9.31 -6.40
C TRP A 1014 -40.92 -9.99 -7.77
N ALA A 1015 -39.80 -10.16 -8.47
CA ALA A 1015 -39.78 -10.79 -9.78
C ALA A 1015 -40.18 -12.27 -9.67
N ALA A 1016 -39.56 -12.99 -8.74
CA ALA A 1016 -39.82 -14.41 -8.52
C ALA A 1016 -41.26 -14.70 -8.09
N GLY A 1017 -41.86 -13.86 -7.24
CA GLY A 1017 -43.27 -13.93 -6.85
C GLY A 1017 -44.29 -13.61 -7.95
N LYS A 1018 -43.87 -13.47 -9.22
CA LYS A 1018 -44.73 -13.07 -10.36
C LYS A 1018 -44.54 -13.96 -11.62
N GLY A 1019 -44.14 -15.22 -11.44
CA GLY A 1019 -44.24 -16.31 -12.42
C GLY A 1019 -42.99 -16.58 -13.27
N ARG A 1020 -42.92 -17.77 -13.91
CA ARG A 1020 -41.69 -18.37 -14.48
C ARG A 1020 -40.77 -17.42 -15.24
N TRP A 1021 -41.33 -16.60 -16.13
CA TRP A 1021 -40.51 -15.72 -16.98
C TRP A 1021 -39.88 -14.54 -16.24
N LYS A 1022 -40.28 -14.26 -15.00
CA LYS A 1022 -39.61 -13.31 -14.10
C LYS A 1022 -38.72 -14.02 -13.09
N GLN A 1023 -39.01 -15.28 -12.76
CA GLN A 1023 -38.11 -16.15 -11.99
C GLN A 1023 -36.81 -16.42 -12.76
N TYR A 1024 -36.89 -16.57 -14.10
CA TYR A 1024 -35.72 -16.58 -14.98
C TYR A 1024 -34.99 -15.23 -14.97
N TRP A 1025 -35.70 -14.12 -15.14
CA TRP A 1025 -35.12 -12.77 -15.07
C TRP A 1025 -34.36 -12.49 -13.76
N SER A 1026 -34.86 -12.98 -12.61
CA SER A 1026 -34.15 -12.84 -11.32
C SER A 1026 -32.96 -13.77 -11.16
N GLN A 1027 -32.81 -14.81 -12.00
CA GLN A 1027 -31.66 -15.71 -12.03
C GLN A 1027 -30.59 -15.25 -13.03
N GLU A 1028 -30.97 -14.76 -14.23
CA GLU A 1028 -30.04 -14.34 -15.29
C GLU A 1028 -29.26 -13.06 -14.94
N TYR A 1029 -29.89 -12.07 -14.30
CA TYR A 1029 -29.19 -10.85 -13.90
C TYR A 1029 -28.42 -11.04 -12.59
N GLN A 1030 -27.16 -10.63 -12.56
CA GLN A 1030 -26.39 -10.44 -11.31
C GLN A 1030 -26.14 -8.95 -11.03
N LEU A 1031 -25.58 -8.69 -9.85
CA LEU A 1031 -25.02 -7.39 -9.46
C LEU A 1031 -23.53 -7.58 -9.30
N TYR A 1032 -22.76 -6.80 -10.05
CA TYR A 1032 -21.32 -6.75 -10.00
C TYR A 1032 -20.87 -5.47 -9.29
N GLY A 1033 -19.80 -5.53 -8.50
CA GLY A 1033 -19.44 -4.47 -7.56
C GLY A 1033 -20.08 -4.64 -6.17
N ASP A 1034 -19.92 -3.63 -5.33
CA ASP A 1034 -20.33 -3.64 -3.91
C ASP A 1034 -21.87 -3.53 -3.73
N PRO A 1035 -22.56 -4.52 -3.14
CA PRO A 1035 -24.00 -4.47 -2.89
C PRO A 1035 -24.41 -3.45 -1.81
N LYS A 1036 -23.49 -2.94 -0.97
CA LYS A 1036 -23.74 -1.81 -0.06
C LYS A 1036 -23.61 -0.44 -0.73
N TYR A 1037 -23.10 -0.36 -1.96
CA TYR A 1037 -22.90 0.91 -2.66
C TYR A 1037 -24.21 1.71 -2.86
N GLY A 1038 -24.08 3.03 -2.97
CA GLY A 1038 -25.19 3.97 -3.11
C GLY A 1038 -26.03 4.21 -1.85
N ARG A 1039 -25.54 3.75 -0.68
CA ARG A 1039 -25.96 4.16 0.66
C ARG A 1039 -24.94 5.16 1.22
N ARG A 1040 -25.42 6.29 1.74
CA ARG A 1040 -24.66 7.16 2.66
C ARG A 1040 -24.74 6.61 4.08
#